data_AF-A0A2U8HLJ4-F1
#
_entry.id   AF-A0A2U8HLJ4-F1
#
_cell.length_a   1.000
_cell.length_b   1.000
_cell.length_c   1.000
_cell.angle_alpha   90.00
_cell.angle_beta   90.00
_cell.angle_gamma   90.00
#
_symmetry.space_group_name_H-M   'P 1'
#
loop_
_entity.id
_entity.type
_entity.pdbx_description
1 polymer ?
#
loop_
_entity_poly.entity_id
_entity_poly.type
_entity_poly.pdbx_seq_one_letter_code
_entity_poly.pdbx_strand_id
1 'polypeptide(L)'
;MAQAIETIRRHIPPGREVWTYGASMGGTGALMFARPLGATGVLALYPQASVDLTRASFDPRWMDDRQRIARYDDSWLDHAPTANTWLLSDPRFSLDQQHIDMITKDHDGIHLVPLDFSEHSCMRMLLECGMLSATIRSIFDGTFELQAFRSAIRRERHRSPVALTGAANALARRGKLLLACRFSNAAVTLLAQAKQAGHSLDPATTVVAMHGHAINLVRARNRDGAANYLRHLRDEPLISADHDWQLLQLAFASGDRQEAARLFSKRQRNGQMTGPWQTAMVGCMKNKFFSPEQLAQLGKTPRKPDMVVGPSHAIRWQWHLRDGVVPGPLPPEKFCGLGGAPVWSRMLFDRATATLGEHGHLALLVPDFRFGNGILLDAEAKSGPLLQDGFLAIAPEALTPEHDRAMLDRSMAALQAWHDRFGNRARYVFWCLFGRQVHDRMAGKHITDGRYQHPVFTYEEIVARLPDLDVVDLAPLLRRPMHDVRRLFIDPSSNPSQIGYLLLSGMLFDGLDALTAYERAVATVEADMVALAKKIRNSAGRPVVLTGRSVWLDILVTLLGATGSRKLADAGLIVMPLDPAPGQPPLEDCLRQHTVESCHPIILAAGGADLSPQLATRFGTKPEFWQSAEVIDWETATETPITARNETPRHRYKPTGSPKASKTAELRLVSSMVEQGPLGMPSWAGIRHVLERIATGAPATKPPAQKVEVSNPVATSGITIEGDALLTEDGVAFLIGGNHSVLKYATGAWRPGPDSLANFERNIASRGKIASAAGARFAHVIFPDKQSVMTEAFPYQPVTRLGDLYTAHLGDRTRPLVLYPADQLHDAPEPAFQKLDTHLTDHGSLAVLRLMLARVDIQAERALTQIEARIMKPQRWSGDLGNKFTPRLFQEGVVLDANWPVTELRSPGGFNNGMIDLLFNPGAEHDGTVLMFGDSFFRMMLKQLSAVFSRVVHLRTPFLHPEIVELVAPDIIFTGNAERYLARVTADSDAHAFSLYTELQGGPNLREDPAFFEAWRAMTSPRSAFAREFLQKLGFTREDCTAPIQPAQ
;
A
#
# COMPACT_ATOMS: atom_id res chain seq x y z
N MET A 1 -28.44 27.62 9.64
CA MET A 1 -28.10 28.80 8.82
C MET A 1 -27.80 30.04 9.67
N ALA A 2 -28.72 30.51 10.54
CA ALA A 2 -28.50 31.70 11.37
C ALA A 2 -27.20 31.69 12.20
N GLN A 3 -26.88 30.57 12.85
CA GLN A 3 -25.61 30.41 13.60
C GLN A 3 -24.36 30.52 12.70
N ALA A 4 -24.42 30.06 11.45
CA ALA A 4 -23.30 30.15 10.51
C ALA A 4 -23.07 31.61 10.07
N ILE A 5 -24.15 32.33 9.75
CA ILE A 5 -24.09 33.76 9.40
C ILE A 5 -23.52 34.58 10.56
N GLU A 6 -23.99 34.31 11.78
CA GLU A 6 -23.49 34.98 12.99
C GLU A 6 -22.00 34.67 13.23
N THR A 7 -21.59 33.42 13.03
CA THR A 7 -20.17 33.03 13.15
C THR A 7 -19.31 33.74 12.11
N ILE A 8 -19.75 33.81 10.85
CA ILE A 8 -19.01 34.51 9.78
C ILE A 8 -18.87 35.99 10.12
N ARG A 9 -19.97 36.65 10.53
CA ARG A 9 -19.96 38.07 10.93
C ARG A 9 -18.93 38.37 12.02
N ARG A 10 -18.80 37.50 13.03
CA ARG A 10 -17.82 37.66 14.11
C ARG A 10 -16.37 37.62 13.65
N HIS A 11 -16.08 36.96 12.54
CA HIS A 11 -14.73 36.85 11.98
C HIS A 11 -14.41 37.95 10.95
N ILE A 12 -15.41 38.76 10.54
CA ILE A 12 -15.18 39.89 9.64
C ILE A 12 -14.65 41.07 10.48
N PRO A 13 -13.45 41.59 10.20
CA PRO A 13 -12.92 42.74 10.92
C PRO A 13 -13.82 43.97 10.75
N PRO A 14 -14.07 44.76 11.82
CA PRO A 14 -14.88 45.96 11.73
C PRO A 14 -14.27 46.97 10.75
N GLY A 15 -15.12 47.68 10.00
CA GLY A 15 -14.71 48.73 9.06
C GLY A 15 -14.14 48.25 7.72
N ARG A 16 -14.16 46.94 7.43
CA ARG A 16 -13.80 46.41 6.11
C ARG A 16 -14.99 46.40 5.17
N GLU A 17 -14.71 46.70 3.90
CA GLU A 17 -15.65 46.46 2.81
C GLU A 17 -15.86 44.95 2.63
N VAL A 18 -17.12 44.53 2.46
CA VAL A 18 -17.48 43.11 2.37
C VAL A 18 -18.15 42.84 1.04
N TRP A 19 -17.57 41.96 0.24
CA TRP A 19 -18.15 41.52 -1.02
C TRP A 19 -18.56 40.05 -0.94
N THR A 20 -19.73 39.73 -1.49
CA THR A 20 -20.07 38.33 -1.82
C THR A 20 -19.87 38.12 -3.32
N TYR A 21 -19.32 36.97 -3.70
CA TYR A 21 -19.16 36.64 -5.11
C TYR A 21 -19.30 35.14 -5.37
N GLY A 22 -19.73 34.79 -6.57
CA GLY A 22 -19.90 33.39 -6.95
C GLY A 22 -20.46 33.21 -8.36
N ALA A 23 -20.51 31.96 -8.81
CA ALA A 23 -21.06 31.59 -10.12
C ALA A 23 -22.13 30.50 -9.99
N SER A 24 -23.09 30.46 -10.94
CA SER A 24 -24.20 29.49 -10.93
C SER A 24 -24.95 29.51 -9.58
N MET A 25 -25.21 28.37 -8.94
CA MET A 25 -25.80 28.31 -7.59
C MET A 25 -24.96 29.03 -6.51
N GLY A 26 -23.64 29.15 -6.69
CA GLY A 26 -22.80 29.99 -5.83
C GLY A 26 -23.03 31.49 -6.05
N GLY A 27 -23.40 31.90 -7.27
CA GLY A 27 -23.84 33.27 -7.57
C GLY A 27 -25.18 33.58 -6.90
N THR A 28 -26.09 32.61 -6.90
CA THR A 28 -27.34 32.67 -6.13
C THR A 28 -27.06 32.78 -4.63
N GLY A 29 -26.13 31.98 -4.09
CA GLY A 29 -25.69 32.10 -2.70
C GLY A 29 -25.09 33.47 -2.39
N ALA A 30 -24.28 34.03 -3.29
CA ALA A 30 -23.73 35.37 -3.12
C ALA A 30 -24.82 36.44 -3.00
N LEU A 31 -25.87 36.35 -3.81
CA LEU A 31 -27.05 37.23 -3.74
C LEU A 31 -27.84 37.00 -2.43
N MET A 32 -28.17 35.74 -2.12
CA MET A 32 -28.96 35.36 -0.96
C MET A 32 -28.33 35.80 0.38
N PHE A 33 -27.00 35.67 0.51
CA PHE A 33 -26.29 35.95 1.76
C PHE A 33 -25.68 37.35 1.83
N ALA A 34 -25.74 38.16 0.78
CA ALA A 34 -25.20 39.52 0.78
C ALA A 34 -25.74 40.36 1.95
N ARG A 35 -27.07 40.47 2.06
CA ARG A 35 -27.72 41.24 3.13
C ARG A 35 -27.49 40.62 4.52
N PRO A 36 -27.69 39.29 4.73
CA PRO A 36 -27.33 38.66 5.97
C PRO A 36 -25.85 38.77 6.36
N LEU A 37 -24.92 39.06 5.46
CA LEU A 37 -23.51 39.26 5.82
C LEU A 37 -23.12 40.73 5.97
N GLY A 38 -24.02 41.67 5.67
CA GLY A 38 -23.70 43.09 5.64
C GLY A 38 -22.76 43.45 4.49
N ALA A 39 -22.85 42.72 3.37
CA ALA A 39 -22.04 42.97 2.18
C ALA A 39 -22.39 44.31 1.53
N THR A 40 -21.36 45.07 1.16
CA THR A 40 -21.43 46.36 0.46
C THR A 40 -21.43 46.19 -1.07
N GLY A 41 -21.07 45.02 -1.59
CA GLY A 41 -21.12 44.70 -3.01
C GLY A 41 -21.34 43.21 -3.30
N VAL A 42 -21.88 42.92 -4.49
CA VAL A 42 -22.16 41.56 -4.95
C VAL A 42 -21.67 41.38 -6.39
N LEU A 43 -20.96 40.28 -6.66
CA LEU A 43 -20.60 39.85 -8.00
C LEU A 43 -21.13 38.44 -8.28
N ALA A 44 -22.20 38.32 -9.05
CA ALA A 44 -22.80 37.04 -9.40
C ALA A 44 -22.66 36.75 -10.90
N LEU A 45 -22.06 35.61 -11.23
CA LEU A 45 -21.93 35.15 -12.60
C LEU A 45 -23.00 34.09 -12.89
N TYR A 46 -23.86 34.35 -13.88
CA TYR A 46 -24.93 33.47 -14.38
C TYR A 46 -25.69 32.73 -13.26
N PRO A 47 -26.22 33.46 -12.26
CA PRO A 47 -26.94 32.87 -11.15
C PRO A 47 -28.20 32.13 -11.60
N GLN A 48 -28.54 31.06 -10.88
CA GLN A 48 -29.79 30.32 -11.05
C GLN A 48 -30.74 30.73 -9.92
N ALA A 49 -31.61 31.69 -10.21
CA ALA A 49 -32.42 32.42 -9.23
C ALA A 49 -33.29 31.52 -8.33
N SER A 50 -33.78 30.41 -8.85
CA SER A 50 -34.64 29.51 -8.09
C SER A 50 -34.46 28.07 -8.52
N VAL A 51 -34.51 27.16 -7.54
CA VAL A 51 -34.63 25.72 -7.75
C VAL A 51 -36.05 25.21 -7.55
N ASP A 52 -36.97 26.08 -7.12
CA ASP A 52 -38.40 25.76 -7.00
C ASP A 52 -39.00 25.54 -8.39
N LEU A 53 -39.62 24.39 -8.60
CA LEU A 53 -40.29 24.04 -9.86
C LEU A 53 -41.52 24.91 -10.12
N THR A 54 -42.13 25.50 -9.10
CA THR A 54 -43.26 26.42 -9.29
C THR A 54 -42.84 27.78 -9.84
N ARG A 55 -41.61 28.22 -9.56
CA ARG A 55 -41.05 29.50 -10.00
C ARG A 55 -40.15 29.39 -11.24
N ALA A 56 -39.39 28.30 -11.36
CA ALA A 56 -38.42 28.07 -12.44
C ALA A 56 -38.74 26.80 -13.23
N SER A 57 -39.99 26.62 -13.65
CA SER A 57 -40.45 25.48 -14.45
C SER A 57 -39.83 25.40 -15.86
N PHE A 58 -39.33 26.53 -16.36
CA PHE A 58 -38.66 26.64 -17.66
C PHE A 58 -37.27 25.96 -17.69
N ASP A 59 -36.66 25.74 -16.52
CA ASP A 59 -35.31 25.21 -16.41
C ASP A 59 -35.34 23.69 -16.21
N PRO A 60 -34.90 22.87 -17.19
CA PRO A 60 -34.93 21.42 -17.05
C PRO A 60 -33.71 20.85 -16.29
N ARG A 61 -32.80 21.71 -15.81
CA ARG A 61 -31.59 21.24 -15.11
C ARG A 61 -31.94 20.72 -13.72
N TRP A 62 -31.21 19.68 -13.29
CA TRP A 62 -31.25 19.11 -11.93
C TRP A 62 -32.62 18.57 -11.48
N MET A 63 -33.45 18.04 -12.39
CA MET A 63 -34.82 17.62 -12.05
C MET A 63 -34.91 16.62 -10.89
N ASP A 64 -34.05 15.60 -10.86
CA ASP A 64 -34.04 14.60 -9.79
C ASP A 64 -33.69 15.22 -8.43
N ASP A 65 -32.76 16.18 -8.40
CA ASP A 65 -32.40 16.91 -7.19
C ASP A 65 -33.53 17.84 -6.75
N ARG A 66 -34.10 18.58 -7.69
CA ARG A 66 -35.21 19.51 -7.46
C ARG A 66 -36.47 18.81 -6.96
N GLN A 67 -36.76 17.61 -7.46
CA GLN A 67 -37.87 16.78 -6.97
C GLN A 67 -37.65 16.23 -5.56
N ARG A 68 -36.38 16.05 -5.14
CA ARG A 68 -36.03 15.59 -3.79
C ARG A 68 -36.02 16.71 -2.74
N ILE A 69 -35.93 17.97 -3.17
CA ILE A 69 -35.92 19.13 -2.27
C ILE A 69 -37.36 19.38 -1.77
N ALA A 70 -37.62 18.98 -0.52
CA ALA A 70 -38.94 19.13 0.10
C ALA A 70 -39.27 20.58 0.51
N ARG A 71 -38.25 21.44 0.69
CA ARG A 71 -38.40 22.85 1.10
C ARG A 71 -37.35 23.70 0.41
N TYR A 72 -37.77 24.85 -0.11
CA TYR A 72 -36.94 25.88 -0.73
C TYR A 72 -37.19 27.23 -0.03
N ASP A 73 -36.19 28.10 -0.05
CA ASP A 73 -36.27 29.46 0.49
C ASP A 73 -35.76 30.44 -0.56
N ASP A 74 -36.69 30.90 -1.39
CA ASP A 74 -36.44 31.91 -2.42
C ASP A 74 -36.95 33.29 -1.98
N SER A 75 -37.17 33.50 -0.67
CA SER A 75 -37.64 34.78 -0.11
C SER A 75 -36.66 35.93 -0.37
N TRP A 76 -35.39 35.60 -0.64
CA TRP A 76 -34.37 36.58 -1.02
C TRP A 76 -34.69 37.28 -2.36
N LEU A 77 -35.47 36.67 -3.25
CA LEU A 77 -35.94 37.31 -4.49
C LEU A 77 -37.00 38.37 -4.25
N ASP A 78 -37.64 38.38 -3.07
CA ASP A 78 -38.67 39.36 -2.71
C ASP A 78 -38.03 40.62 -2.06
N HIS A 79 -36.70 40.71 -2.09
CA HIS A 79 -35.93 41.80 -1.53
C HIS A 79 -35.02 42.40 -2.59
N ALA A 80 -34.92 43.73 -2.60
CA ALA A 80 -33.96 44.43 -3.45
C ALA A 80 -32.53 43.95 -3.17
N PRO A 81 -31.75 43.58 -4.21
CA PRO A 81 -30.32 43.31 -4.07
C PRO A 81 -29.58 44.53 -3.52
N THR A 82 -28.37 44.31 -3.02
CA THR A 82 -27.48 45.41 -2.62
C THR A 82 -27.27 46.36 -3.80
N ALA A 83 -27.25 47.67 -3.56
CA ALA A 83 -27.18 48.69 -4.62
C ALA A 83 -25.95 48.57 -5.56
N ASN A 84 -24.87 47.91 -5.11
CA ASN A 84 -23.67 47.63 -5.90
C ASN A 84 -23.63 46.14 -6.32
N THR A 85 -24.59 45.72 -7.15
CA THR A 85 -24.70 44.33 -7.64
C THR A 85 -24.31 44.24 -9.12
N TRP A 86 -23.40 43.33 -9.44
CA TRP A 86 -22.90 43.06 -10.79
C TRP A 86 -23.31 41.66 -11.24
N LEU A 87 -24.02 41.57 -12.37
CA LEU A 87 -24.44 40.30 -12.98
C LEU A 87 -23.75 40.08 -14.32
N LEU A 88 -23.03 38.97 -14.44
CA LEU A 88 -22.34 38.56 -15.67
C LEU A 88 -23.05 37.35 -16.28
N SER A 89 -23.60 37.45 -17.48
CA SER A 89 -24.35 36.35 -18.12
C SER A 89 -24.32 36.39 -19.65
N ASP A 90 -24.67 35.28 -20.32
CA ASP A 90 -24.89 35.24 -21.77
C ASP A 90 -26.36 35.51 -22.11
N PRO A 91 -26.71 36.67 -22.70
CA PRO A 91 -28.09 36.98 -23.04
C PRO A 91 -28.66 36.13 -24.18
N ARG A 92 -27.84 35.30 -24.86
CA ARG A 92 -28.31 34.37 -25.92
C ARG A 92 -28.64 32.97 -25.40
N PHE A 93 -28.37 32.71 -24.12
CA PHE A 93 -28.67 31.45 -23.47
C PHE A 93 -29.93 31.58 -22.64
N SER A 94 -31.07 31.15 -23.21
CA SER A 94 -32.41 31.44 -22.71
C SER A 94 -32.69 30.94 -21.30
N LEU A 95 -32.03 29.87 -20.86
CA LEU A 95 -32.23 29.34 -19.50
C LEU A 95 -31.67 30.30 -18.45
N ASP A 96 -30.43 30.75 -18.62
CA ASP A 96 -29.83 31.68 -17.66
C ASP A 96 -30.44 33.07 -17.79
N GLN A 97 -30.78 33.51 -19.00
CA GLN A 97 -31.43 34.80 -19.20
C GLN A 97 -32.75 34.90 -18.42
N GLN A 98 -33.57 33.85 -18.40
CA GLN A 98 -34.80 33.86 -17.60
C GLN A 98 -34.52 33.98 -16.09
N HIS A 99 -33.44 33.39 -15.58
CA HIS A 99 -33.02 33.61 -14.19
C HIS A 99 -32.53 35.03 -13.93
N ILE A 100 -31.82 35.63 -14.90
CA ILE A 100 -31.42 37.05 -14.81
C ILE A 100 -32.67 37.93 -14.77
N ASP A 101 -33.64 37.70 -15.65
CA ASP A 101 -34.90 38.45 -15.70
C ASP A 101 -35.66 38.35 -14.36
N MET A 102 -35.61 37.19 -13.69
CA MET A 102 -36.19 37.02 -12.34
C MET A 102 -35.48 37.86 -11.28
N ILE A 103 -34.15 37.98 -11.35
CA ILE A 103 -33.34 38.73 -10.37
C ILE A 103 -33.43 40.24 -10.60
N THR A 104 -33.51 40.67 -11.85
CA THR A 104 -33.59 42.09 -12.21
C THR A 104 -35.00 42.65 -12.17
N LYS A 105 -35.99 41.79 -11.95
CA LYS A 105 -37.39 42.19 -11.88
C LYS A 105 -37.56 43.26 -10.81
N ASP A 106 -38.11 44.42 -11.20
CA ASP A 106 -38.38 45.57 -10.32
C ASP A 106 -37.12 46.21 -9.68
N HIS A 107 -35.93 45.99 -10.26
CA HIS A 107 -34.64 46.47 -9.73
C HIS A 107 -33.73 47.11 -10.81
N ASP A 108 -33.74 48.44 -10.88
CA ASP A 108 -32.96 49.22 -11.88
C ASP A 108 -31.50 49.47 -11.50
N GLY A 109 -31.08 49.14 -10.28
CA GLY A 109 -29.75 49.42 -9.73
C GLY A 109 -28.68 48.33 -10.00
N ILE A 110 -28.95 47.39 -10.89
CA ILE A 110 -28.08 46.22 -11.12
C ILE A 110 -27.23 46.42 -12.39
N HIS A 111 -25.92 46.23 -12.26
CA HIS A 111 -24.98 46.34 -13.39
C HIS A 111 -24.95 45.03 -14.20
N LEU A 112 -25.52 45.05 -15.40
CA LEU A 112 -25.52 43.91 -16.33
C LEU A 112 -24.30 43.93 -17.26
N VAL A 113 -23.55 42.82 -17.28
CA VAL A 113 -22.34 42.66 -18.09
C VAL A 113 -22.51 41.46 -19.04
N PRO A 114 -22.83 41.70 -20.33
CA PRO A 114 -23.13 40.62 -21.28
C PRO A 114 -21.86 39.90 -21.78
N LEU A 115 -21.91 38.57 -21.77
CA LEU A 115 -20.87 37.65 -22.21
C LEU A 115 -21.39 36.77 -23.35
N ASP A 116 -21.53 37.37 -24.54
CA ASP A 116 -22.07 36.70 -25.72
C ASP A 116 -21.36 35.37 -26.03
N PHE A 117 -22.16 34.30 -26.17
CA PHE A 117 -21.74 32.92 -26.50
C PHE A 117 -21.05 32.17 -25.37
N SER A 118 -21.06 32.67 -24.14
CA SER A 118 -20.51 31.92 -23.01
C SER A 118 -21.44 30.82 -22.47
N GLU A 119 -22.72 30.83 -22.86
CA GLU A 119 -23.76 29.97 -22.26
C GLU A 119 -23.65 29.93 -20.73
N HIS A 120 -23.76 28.76 -20.09
CA HIS A 120 -23.62 28.59 -18.63
C HIS A 120 -22.15 28.51 -18.17
N SER A 121 -21.23 29.21 -18.84
CA SER A 121 -19.77 29.09 -18.62
C SER A 121 -19.02 30.43 -18.73
N CYS A 122 -19.65 31.51 -18.27
CA CYS A 122 -19.09 32.87 -18.34
C CYS A 122 -17.70 33.01 -17.71
N MET A 123 -17.50 32.41 -16.53
CA MET A 123 -16.23 32.48 -15.81
C MET A 123 -15.12 31.79 -16.60
N ARG A 124 -15.43 30.64 -17.21
CA ARG A 124 -14.49 29.88 -18.02
C ARG A 124 -14.12 30.63 -19.31
N MET A 125 -15.11 31.21 -19.99
CA MET A 125 -14.84 32.04 -21.18
C MET A 125 -13.90 33.21 -20.85
N LEU A 126 -14.14 33.92 -19.73
CA LEU A 126 -13.27 35.01 -19.29
C LEU A 126 -11.85 34.55 -18.97
N LEU A 127 -11.70 33.37 -18.36
CA LEU A 127 -10.40 32.78 -18.10
C LEU A 127 -9.66 32.46 -19.41
N GLU A 128 -10.34 31.82 -20.37
CA GLU A 128 -9.78 31.44 -21.67
C GLU A 128 -9.40 32.66 -22.53
N CYS A 129 -10.10 33.78 -22.33
CA CYS A 129 -9.77 35.06 -22.96
C CYS A 129 -8.64 35.82 -22.23
N GLY A 130 -8.14 35.33 -21.09
CA GLY A 130 -7.14 36.03 -20.27
C GLY A 130 -7.68 37.28 -19.56
N MET A 131 -9.00 37.38 -19.39
CA MET A 131 -9.68 38.59 -18.91
C MET A 131 -10.28 38.46 -17.50
N LEU A 132 -10.38 37.24 -16.94
CA LEU A 132 -11.08 36.99 -15.67
C LEU A 132 -10.57 37.84 -14.51
N SER A 133 -9.27 37.74 -14.18
CA SER A 133 -8.69 38.45 -13.03
C SER A 133 -8.76 39.97 -13.17
N ALA A 134 -8.46 40.49 -14.36
CA ALA A 134 -8.53 41.93 -14.63
C ALA A 134 -9.97 42.46 -14.49
N THR A 135 -10.95 41.70 -15.02
CA THR A 135 -12.37 42.05 -14.93
C THR A 135 -12.82 42.11 -13.48
N ILE A 136 -12.60 41.04 -12.70
CA ILE A 136 -13.06 40.98 -11.30
C ILE A 136 -12.42 42.09 -10.46
N ARG A 137 -11.09 42.30 -10.59
CA ARG A 137 -10.39 43.34 -9.83
C ARG A 137 -10.90 44.73 -10.17
N SER A 138 -11.07 45.06 -11.45
CA SER A 138 -11.58 46.37 -11.85
C SER A 138 -13.00 46.65 -11.32
N ILE A 139 -13.83 45.62 -11.14
CA ILE A 139 -15.15 45.76 -10.51
C ILE A 139 -15.01 46.10 -9.02
N PHE A 140 -14.16 45.38 -8.29
CA PHE A 140 -13.91 45.64 -6.86
C PHE A 140 -13.22 46.98 -6.63
N ASP A 141 -12.30 47.38 -7.51
CA ASP A 141 -11.57 48.65 -7.42
C ASP A 141 -12.41 49.85 -7.91
N GLY A 142 -13.62 49.63 -8.43
CA GLY A 142 -14.49 50.69 -8.97
C GLY A 142 -13.99 51.31 -10.28
N THR A 143 -13.13 50.60 -11.02
CA THR A 143 -12.48 51.07 -12.28
C THR A 143 -13.02 50.36 -13.53
N PHE A 144 -14.05 49.51 -13.41
CA PHE A 144 -14.58 48.73 -14.53
C PHE A 144 -15.36 49.60 -15.53
N GLU A 145 -14.92 49.57 -16.80
CA GLU A 145 -15.54 50.27 -17.92
C GLU A 145 -16.19 49.31 -18.93
N LEU A 146 -17.53 49.29 -18.98
CA LEU A 146 -18.29 48.31 -19.75
C LEU A 146 -17.96 48.34 -21.25
N GLN A 147 -17.79 49.51 -21.86
CA GLN A 147 -17.52 49.61 -23.30
C GLN A 147 -16.11 49.13 -23.67
N ALA A 148 -15.13 49.43 -22.82
CA ALA A 148 -13.76 48.95 -22.98
C ALA A 148 -13.73 47.42 -22.86
N PHE A 149 -14.40 46.87 -21.85
CA PHE A 149 -14.56 45.43 -21.65
C PHE A 149 -15.21 44.74 -22.85
N ARG A 150 -16.34 45.28 -23.37
CA ARG A 150 -17.05 44.72 -24.54
C ARG A 150 -16.18 44.69 -25.79
N SER A 151 -15.34 45.71 -25.97
CA SER A 151 -14.40 45.77 -27.08
C SER A 151 -13.29 44.74 -26.95
N ALA A 152 -12.75 44.56 -25.74
CA ALA A 152 -11.72 43.56 -25.45
C ALA A 152 -12.24 42.13 -25.62
N ILE A 153 -13.39 41.78 -25.03
CA ILE A 153 -13.91 40.41 -25.09
C ILE A 153 -14.28 40.00 -26.52
N ARG A 154 -14.75 40.94 -27.35
CA ARG A 154 -15.02 40.66 -28.78
C ARG A 154 -13.76 40.31 -29.56
N ARG A 155 -12.62 40.93 -29.23
CA ARG A 155 -11.33 40.60 -29.84
C ARG A 155 -10.82 39.25 -29.36
N GLU A 156 -10.92 38.96 -28.07
CA GLU A 156 -10.29 37.76 -27.48
C GLU A 156 -11.12 36.47 -27.57
N ARG A 157 -12.46 36.54 -27.67
CA ARG A 157 -13.34 35.36 -27.59
C ARG A 157 -13.09 34.26 -28.64
N HIS A 158 -12.40 34.56 -29.74
CA HIS A 158 -12.01 33.53 -30.72
C HIS A 158 -11.04 32.49 -30.13
N ARG A 159 -10.38 32.82 -29.01
CA ARG A 159 -9.47 31.96 -28.26
C ARG A 159 -10.18 31.05 -27.25
N SER A 160 -11.49 31.22 -27.07
CA SER A 160 -12.29 30.48 -26.10
C SER A 160 -13.05 29.32 -26.76
N PRO A 161 -12.74 28.05 -26.43
CA PRO A 161 -13.58 26.91 -26.78
C PRO A 161 -15.04 27.07 -26.38
N VAL A 162 -15.31 27.69 -25.22
CA VAL A 162 -16.67 27.98 -24.76
C VAL A 162 -17.38 28.90 -25.75
N ALA A 163 -16.77 30.04 -26.10
CA ALA A 163 -17.37 31.00 -27.03
C ALA A 163 -17.60 30.40 -28.43
N LEU A 164 -16.67 29.59 -28.92
CA LEU A 164 -16.82 28.89 -30.21
C LEU A 164 -17.93 27.85 -30.18
N THR A 165 -18.09 27.14 -29.06
CA THR A 165 -19.18 26.18 -28.86
C THR A 165 -20.54 26.89 -28.81
N GLY A 166 -20.66 27.97 -28.04
CA GLY A 166 -21.89 28.78 -27.99
C GLY A 166 -22.24 29.40 -29.35
N ALA A 167 -21.23 29.85 -30.10
CA ALA A 167 -21.42 30.32 -31.47
C ALA A 167 -21.90 29.18 -32.40
N ALA A 168 -21.31 27.99 -32.30
CA ALA A 168 -21.74 26.82 -33.07
C ALA A 168 -23.20 26.45 -32.76
N ASN A 169 -23.61 26.46 -31.49
CA ASN A 169 -24.97 26.19 -31.06
C ASN A 169 -25.96 27.24 -31.59
N ALA A 170 -25.59 28.53 -31.55
CA ALA A 170 -26.39 29.60 -32.14
C ALA A 170 -26.54 29.46 -33.67
N LEU A 171 -25.49 29.04 -34.36
CA LEU A 171 -25.51 28.77 -35.81
C LEU A 171 -26.36 27.54 -36.16
N ALA A 172 -26.25 26.47 -35.39
CA ALA A 172 -27.03 25.25 -35.56
C ALA A 172 -28.54 25.51 -35.40
N ARG A 173 -28.92 26.31 -34.39
CA ARG A 173 -30.31 26.78 -34.19
C ARG A 173 -30.86 27.56 -35.38
N ARG A 174 -30.00 28.23 -36.14
CA ARG A 174 -30.35 28.98 -37.37
C ARG A 174 -30.25 28.12 -38.65
N GLY A 175 -30.09 26.80 -38.53
CA GLY A 175 -29.97 25.88 -39.65
C GLY A 175 -28.64 25.95 -40.41
N LYS A 176 -27.65 26.72 -39.96
CA LYS A 176 -26.34 26.88 -40.62
C LYS A 176 -25.38 25.76 -40.21
N LEU A 177 -25.75 24.50 -40.46
CA LEU A 177 -25.12 23.30 -39.91
C LEU A 177 -23.65 23.13 -40.31
N LEU A 178 -23.28 23.37 -41.57
CA LEU A 178 -21.87 23.30 -41.99
C LEU A 178 -21.00 24.35 -41.29
N LEU A 179 -21.54 25.55 -41.06
CA LEU A 179 -20.83 26.59 -40.31
C LEU A 179 -20.73 26.21 -38.83
N ALA A 180 -21.79 25.63 -38.25
CA ALA A 180 -21.76 25.09 -36.89
C ALA A 180 -20.70 23.98 -36.74
N CYS A 181 -20.55 23.08 -37.73
CA CYS A 181 -19.44 22.11 -37.77
C CYS A 181 -18.07 22.80 -37.73
N ARG A 182 -17.87 23.87 -38.51
CA ARG A 182 -16.60 24.61 -38.52
C ARG A 182 -16.25 25.22 -37.16
N PHE A 183 -17.22 25.88 -36.52
CA PHE A 183 -17.01 26.51 -35.20
C PHE A 183 -16.83 25.47 -34.09
N SER A 184 -17.64 24.40 -34.08
CA SER A 184 -17.47 23.31 -33.10
C SER A 184 -16.16 22.54 -33.30
N ASN A 185 -15.72 22.34 -34.54
CA ASN A 185 -14.39 21.75 -34.81
C ASN A 185 -13.27 22.66 -34.32
N ALA A 186 -13.38 23.98 -34.51
CA ALA A 186 -12.40 24.93 -34.01
C ALA A 186 -12.34 24.90 -32.47
N ALA A 187 -13.47 24.77 -31.78
CA ALA A 187 -13.50 24.59 -30.32
C ALA A 187 -12.76 23.32 -29.88
N VAL A 188 -13.06 22.17 -30.51
CA VAL A 188 -12.39 20.89 -30.24
C VAL A 188 -10.89 20.98 -30.55
N THR A 189 -10.51 21.67 -31.63
CA THR A 189 -9.10 21.86 -32.01
C THR A 189 -8.34 22.69 -30.97
N LEU A 190 -8.93 23.79 -30.47
CA LEU A 190 -8.31 24.57 -29.40
C LEU A 190 -8.14 23.75 -28.12
N LEU A 191 -9.12 22.91 -27.78
CA LEU A 191 -9.01 22.00 -26.63
C LEU A 191 -7.92 20.94 -26.85
N ALA A 192 -7.79 20.40 -28.08
CA ALA A 192 -6.73 19.48 -28.45
C ALA A 192 -5.34 20.12 -28.33
N GLN A 193 -5.18 21.35 -28.84
CA GLN A 193 -3.94 22.11 -28.72
C GLN A 193 -3.58 22.42 -27.27
N ALA A 194 -4.57 22.81 -26.46
CA ALA A 194 -4.36 23.05 -25.04
C ALA A 194 -3.90 21.76 -24.33
N LYS A 195 -4.52 20.60 -24.63
CA LYS A 195 -4.10 19.30 -24.11
C LYS A 195 -2.66 18.95 -24.53
N GLN A 196 -2.32 19.15 -25.79
CA GLN A 196 -0.97 18.90 -26.32
C GLN A 196 0.09 19.80 -25.67
N ALA A 197 -0.27 21.05 -25.34
CA ALA A 197 0.57 21.97 -24.59
C ALA A 197 0.67 21.65 -23.09
N GLY A 198 0.06 20.55 -22.62
CA GLY A 198 0.08 20.12 -21.22
C GLY A 198 -0.91 20.86 -20.32
N HIS A 199 -1.86 21.62 -20.87
CA HIS A 199 -2.88 22.29 -20.06
C HIS A 199 -4.01 21.35 -19.64
N SER A 200 -4.43 21.46 -18.39
CA SER A 200 -5.58 20.75 -17.84
C SER A 200 -6.88 21.23 -18.50
N LEU A 201 -7.68 20.31 -19.01
CA LEU A 201 -8.97 20.58 -19.64
C LEU A 201 -10.12 20.45 -18.63
N ASP A 202 -11.00 21.44 -18.58
CA ASP A 202 -12.24 21.35 -17.80
C ASP A 202 -13.14 20.26 -18.38
N PRO A 203 -13.51 19.22 -17.60
CA PRO A 203 -14.20 18.07 -18.16
C PRO A 203 -15.61 18.44 -18.64
N ALA A 204 -16.33 19.29 -17.91
CA ALA A 204 -17.71 19.63 -18.24
C ALA A 204 -17.79 20.38 -19.58
N THR A 205 -17.00 21.45 -19.75
CA THR A 205 -17.02 22.23 -20.99
C THR A 205 -16.44 21.45 -22.16
N THR A 206 -15.45 20.59 -21.92
CA THR A 206 -14.84 19.75 -22.97
C THR A 206 -15.83 18.68 -23.45
N VAL A 207 -16.56 17.99 -22.56
CA VAL A 207 -17.62 17.04 -22.97
C VAL A 207 -18.66 17.78 -23.82
N VAL A 208 -19.11 18.96 -23.39
CA VAL A 208 -20.11 19.75 -24.12
C VAL A 208 -19.62 20.12 -25.52
N ALA A 209 -18.38 20.60 -25.65
CA ALA A 209 -17.79 20.94 -26.94
C ALA A 209 -17.66 19.71 -27.86
N MET A 210 -17.16 18.59 -27.32
CA MET A 210 -16.98 17.34 -28.05
C MET A 210 -18.32 16.75 -28.51
N HIS A 211 -19.32 16.75 -27.63
CA HIS A 211 -20.67 16.29 -27.93
C HIS A 211 -21.37 17.19 -28.95
N GLY A 212 -21.26 18.50 -28.79
CA GLY A 212 -21.79 19.48 -29.73
C GLY A 212 -21.20 19.30 -31.12
N HIS A 213 -19.90 19.03 -31.23
CA HIS A 213 -19.25 18.74 -32.51
C HIS A 213 -19.80 17.45 -33.15
N ALA A 214 -19.89 16.36 -32.40
CA ALA A 214 -20.46 15.10 -32.89
C ALA A 214 -21.90 15.29 -33.42
N ILE A 215 -22.77 15.96 -32.65
CA ILE A 215 -24.14 16.26 -33.06
C ILE A 215 -24.17 17.10 -34.33
N ASN A 216 -23.32 18.13 -34.42
CA ASN A 216 -23.29 18.99 -35.60
C ASN A 216 -22.87 18.21 -36.85
N LEU A 217 -21.87 17.34 -36.76
CA LEU A 217 -21.45 16.45 -37.86
C LEU A 217 -22.58 15.54 -38.32
N VAL A 218 -23.28 14.90 -37.37
CA VAL A 218 -24.43 14.01 -37.64
C VAL A 218 -25.57 14.78 -38.31
N ARG A 219 -25.95 15.94 -37.75
CA ARG A 219 -27.03 16.80 -38.30
C ARG A 219 -26.70 17.35 -39.68
N ALA A 220 -25.44 17.73 -39.91
CA ALA A 220 -24.95 18.21 -41.19
C ALA A 220 -24.80 17.08 -42.24
N ARG A 221 -24.99 15.81 -41.84
CA ARG A 221 -24.70 14.62 -42.67
C ARG A 221 -23.28 14.63 -43.24
N ASN A 222 -22.33 15.17 -42.47
CA ASN A 222 -20.93 15.24 -42.87
C ASN A 222 -20.24 13.90 -42.59
N ARG A 223 -20.33 12.98 -43.55
CA ARG A 223 -19.82 11.60 -43.41
C ARG A 223 -18.33 11.54 -43.14
N ASP A 224 -17.53 12.28 -43.90
CA ASP A 224 -16.07 12.27 -43.78
C ASP A 224 -15.62 12.89 -42.46
N GLY A 225 -16.24 14.01 -42.07
CA GLY A 225 -16.02 14.63 -40.77
C GLY A 225 -16.41 13.71 -39.61
N ALA A 226 -17.54 13.00 -39.73
CA ALA A 226 -17.97 12.02 -38.73
C ALA A 226 -17.00 10.84 -38.63
N ALA A 227 -16.54 10.28 -39.77
CA ALA A 227 -15.57 9.19 -39.79
C ALA A 227 -14.22 9.61 -39.18
N ASN A 228 -13.77 10.83 -39.49
CA ASN A 228 -12.53 11.34 -38.95
C ASN A 228 -12.64 11.60 -37.44
N TYR A 229 -13.71 12.25 -37.01
CA TYR A 229 -13.92 12.56 -35.60
C TYR A 229 -14.21 11.31 -34.77
N LEU A 230 -14.87 10.29 -35.32
CA LEU A 230 -15.05 8.99 -34.67
C LEU A 230 -13.73 8.37 -34.27
N ARG A 231 -12.75 8.33 -35.18
CA ARG A 231 -11.41 7.78 -34.88
C ARG A 231 -10.74 8.57 -33.77
N HIS A 232 -10.72 9.90 -33.87
CA HIS A 232 -10.12 10.75 -32.83
C HIS A 232 -10.82 10.57 -31.47
N LEU A 233 -12.15 10.52 -31.44
CA LEU A 233 -12.91 10.36 -30.21
C LEU A 233 -12.73 8.97 -29.57
N ARG A 234 -12.57 7.93 -30.38
CA ARG A 234 -12.37 6.55 -29.93
C ARG A 234 -10.94 6.31 -29.45
N ASP A 235 -9.97 6.74 -30.25
CA ASP A 235 -8.57 6.34 -30.11
C ASP A 235 -7.80 7.34 -29.22
N GLU A 236 -8.14 8.63 -29.28
CA GLU A 236 -7.43 9.70 -28.56
C GLU A 236 -8.41 10.76 -27.96
N PRO A 237 -9.38 10.37 -27.11
CA PRO A 237 -10.34 11.31 -26.56
C PRO A 237 -9.64 12.42 -25.76
N LEU A 238 -10.11 13.66 -25.90
CA LEU A 238 -9.52 14.80 -25.18
C LEU A 238 -9.58 14.62 -23.66
N ILE A 239 -10.62 13.96 -23.16
CA ILE A 239 -10.82 13.65 -21.75
C ILE A 239 -11.40 12.24 -21.58
N SER A 240 -11.07 11.59 -20.46
CA SER A 240 -11.71 10.32 -20.06
C SER A 240 -13.17 10.58 -19.68
N ALA A 241 -14.11 10.06 -20.48
CA ALA A 241 -15.55 10.07 -20.22
C ALA A 241 -16.22 8.94 -21.02
N ASP A 242 -17.48 8.63 -20.70
CA ASP A 242 -18.28 7.70 -21.50
C ASP A 242 -18.78 8.39 -22.78
N HIS A 243 -18.11 8.11 -23.89
CA HIS A 243 -18.43 8.65 -25.22
C HIS A 243 -19.21 7.65 -26.08
N ASP A 244 -19.67 6.51 -25.51
CA ASP A 244 -20.20 5.39 -26.30
C ASP A 244 -21.41 5.81 -27.16
N TRP A 245 -22.26 6.70 -26.64
CA TRP A 245 -23.42 7.17 -27.40
C TRP A 245 -23.02 8.08 -28.55
N GLN A 246 -22.04 8.96 -28.35
CA GLN A 246 -21.49 9.85 -29.38
C GLN A 246 -20.77 9.03 -30.46
N LEU A 247 -19.98 8.03 -30.05
CA LEU A 247 -19.34 7.08 -30.95
C LEU A 247 -20.38 6.31 -31.76
N LEU A 248 -21.48 5.86 -31.16
CA LEU A 248 -22.57 5.19 -31.87
C LEU A 248 -23.21 6.12 -32.91
N GLN A 249 -23.49 7.37 -32.54
CA GLN A 249 -24.06 8.36 -33.45
C GLN A 249 -23.12 8.67 -34.63
N LEU A 250 -21.82 8.81 -34.35
CA LEU A 250 -20.81 9.02 -35.38
C LEU A 250 -20.65 7.78 -36.27
N ALA A 251 -20.72 6.57 -35.70
CA ALA A 251 -20.65 5.31 -36.44
C ALA A 251 -21.84 5.16 -37.39
N PHE A 252 -23.04 5.55 -36.96
CA PHE A 252 -24.19 5.63 -37.85
C PHE A 252 -24.02 6.68 -38.95
N ALA A 253 -23.48 7.86 -38.62
CA ALA A 253 -23.26 8.92 -39.61
C ALA A 253 -22.15 8.59 -40.62
N SER A 254 -21.11 7.87 -40.20
CA SER A 254 -20.00 7.42 -41.06
C SER A 254 -20.29 6.10 -41.79
N GLY A 255 -21.24 5.30 -41.30
CA GLY A 255 -21.54 3.97 -41.82
C GLY A 255 -20.68 2.84 -41.23
N ASP A 256 -19.98 3.08 -40.13
CA ASP A 256 -19.12 2.09 -39.45
C ASP A 256 -19.95 1.06 -38.66
N ARG A 257 -20.30 -0.04 -39.33
CA ARG A 257 -21.10 -1.13 -38.76
C ARG A 257 -20.36 -1.92 -37.69
N GLN A 258 -19.04 -2.01 -37.80
CA GLN A 258 -18.22 -2.79 -36.86
C GLN A 258 -18.16 -2.08 -35.51
N GLU A 259 -17.93 -0.77 -35.53
CA GLU A 259 -17.92 0.03 -34.31
C GLU A 259 -19.30 0.05 -33.63
N ALA A 260 -20.38 0.18 -34.40
CA ALA A 260 -21.73 0.10 -33.86
C ALA A 260 -22.01 -1.27 -33.19
N ALA A 261 -21.60 -2.38 -33.81
CA ALA A 261 -21.75 -3.71 -33.24
C ALA A 261 -20.94 -3.86 -31.94
N ARG A 262 -19.70 -3.37 -31.92
CA ARG A 262 -18.83 -3.36 -30.72
C ARG A 262 -19.48 -2.63 -29.55
N LEU A 263 -20.04 -1.44 -29.80
CA LEU A 263 -20.70 -0.61 -28.78
C LEU A 263 -21.96 -1.26 -28.23
N PHE A 264 -22.78 -1.87 -29.08
CA PHE A 264 -23.95 -2.60 -28.61
C PHE A 264 -23.59 -3.85 -27.81
N SER A 265 -22.60 -4.64 -28.24
CA SER A 265 -22.10 -5.79 -27.48
C SER A 265 -21.56 -5.37 -26.11
N LYS A 266 -20.85 -4.23 -26.04
CA LYS A 266 -20.40 -3.63 -24.79
C LYS A 266 -21.57 -3.27 -23.88
N ARG A 267 -22.59 -2.57 -24.38
CA ARG A 267 -23.78 -2.18 -23.60
C ARG A 267 -24.64 -3.36 -23.16
N GLN A 268 -24.75 -4.39 -24.00
CA GLN A 268 -25.49 -5.61 -23.68
C GLN A 268 -24.82 -6.40 -22.56
N ARG A 269 -23.49 -6.58 -22.62
CA ARG A 269 -22.70 -7.22 -21.53
C ARG A 269 -22.85 -6.49 -20.20
N ASN A 270 -22.99 -5.16 -20.25
CA ASN A 270 -23.13 -4.33 -19.05
C ASN A 270 -24.57 -4.25 -18.52
N GLY A 271 -25.53 -4.98 -19.10
CA GLY A 271 -26.94 -4.93 -18.68
C GLY A 271 -27.63 -3.59 -18.93
N GLN A 272 -27.05 -2.71 -19.74
CA GLN A 272 -27.45 -1.31 -19.94
C GLN A 272 -28.17 -1.07 -21.27
N MET A 273 -28.84 -2.10 -21.82
CA MET A 273 -29.60 -1.99 -23.06
C MET A 273 -30.99 -1.41 -22.83
N THR A 274 -31.08 -0.14 -22.43
CA THR A 274 -32.35 0.54 -22.10
C THR A 274 -32.53 1.84 -22.87
N GLY A 275 -33.77 2.30 -22.97
CA GLY A 275 -34.11 3.61 -23.55
C GLY A 275 -33.57 3.81 -24.97
N PRO A 276 -32.84 4.91 -25.26
CA PRO A 276 -32.34 5.23 -26.59
C PRO A 276 -31.48 4.12 -27.24
N TRP A 277 -30.72 3.37 -26.44
CA TRP A 277 -29.89 2.25 -26.93
C TRP A 277 -30.74 1.09 -27.45
N GLN A 278 -31.78 0.72 -26.70
CA GLN A 278 -32.72 -0.32 -27.12
C GLN A 278 -33.46 0.11 -28.40
N THR A 279 -33.92 1.36 -28.46
CA THR A 279 -34.55 1.91 -29.66
C THR A 279 -33.60 1.87 -30.87
N ALA A 280 -32.34 2.28 -30.69
CA ALA A 280 -31.34 2.25 -31.75
C ALA A 280 -31.04 0.81 -32.22
N MET A 281 -30.91 -0.14 -31.29
CA MET A 281 -30.71 -1.56 -31.61
C MET A 281 -31.88 -2.13 -32.40
N VAL A 282 -33.13 -1.89 -31.96
CA VAL A 282 -34.34 -2.30 -32.69
C VAL A 282 -34.37 -1.69 -34.08
N GLY A 283 -33.99 -0.42 -34.21
CA GLY A 283 -33.84 0.25 -35.50
C GLY A 283 -32.81 -0.45 -36.40
N CYS A 284 -31.65 -0.83 -35.85
CA CYS A 284 -30.61 -1.55 -36.59
C CYS A 284 -31.10 -2.92 -37.08
N MET A 285 -31.81 -3.66 -36.24
CA MET A 285 -32.40 -4.96 -36.61
C MET A 285 -33.46 -4.82 -37.71
N LYS A 286 -34.39 -3.86 -37.57
CA LYS A 286 -35.44 -3.59 -38.56
C LYS A 286 -34.84 -3.22 -39.92
N ASN A 287 -33.77 -2.44 -39.92
CA ASN A 287 -33.12 -1.96 -41.14
C ASN A 287 -32.02 -2.90 -41.67
N LYS A 288 -31.86 -4.11 -41.12
CA LYS A 288 -30.79 -5.07 -41.50
C LYS A 288 -29.39 -4.43 -41.50
N PHE A 289 -29.13 -3.57 -40.52
CA PHE A 289 -27.87 -2.84 -40.41
C PHE A 289 -26.69 -3.78 -40.08
N PHE A 290 -26.93 -4.83 -39.29
CA PHE A 290 -25.94 -5.86 -38.93
C PHE A 290 -26.05 -7.11 -39.82
N SER A 291 -24.90 -7.75 -40.08
CA SER A 291 -24.86 -9.08 -40.70
C SER A 291 -25.32 -10.18 -39.73
N PRO A 292 -25.71 -11.37 -40.23
CA PRO A 292 -26.05 -12.52 -39.38
C PRO A 292 -24.94 -12.91 -38.38
N GLU A 293 -23.67 -12.80 -38.78
CA GLU A 293 -22.51 -13.07 -37.93
C GLU A 293 -22.37 -12.04 -36.80
N GLN A 294 -22.62 -10.76 -37.10
CA GLN A 294 -22.60 -9.68 -36.10
C GLN A 294 -23.74 -9.84 -35.08
N LEU A 295 -24.93 -10.28 -35.52
CA LEU A 295 -26.04 -10.61 -34.63
C LEU A 295 -25.74 -11.80 -33.71
N ALA A 296 -25.02 -12.82 -34.21
CA ALA A 296 -24.61 -13.96 -33.41
C ALA A 296 -23.58 -13.61 -32.31
N GLN A 297 -22.80 -12.54 -32.49
CA GLN A 297 -21.86 -12.05 -31.48
C GLN A 297 -22.53 -11.22 -30.37
N LEU A 298 -23.61 -10.51 -30.67
CA LEU A 298 -24.34 -9.67 -29.72
C LEU A 298 -24.98 -10.49 -28.57
N GLY A 299 -25.34 -11.76 -28.79
CA GLY A 299 -26.11 -12.58 -27.84
C GLY A 299 -25.33 -13.47 -26.84
N LYS A 300 -23.99 -13.38 -26.74
CA LYS A 300 -23.22 -14.32 -25.89
C LYS A 300 -23.09 -13.84 -24.43
N THR A 301 -23.67 -14.59 -23.50
CA THR A 301 -23.41 -14.47 -22.05
C THR A 301 -21.92 -14.71 -21.77
N PRO A 302 -21.29 -13.98 -20.84
CA PRO A 302 -19.89 -14.22 -20.47
C PRO A 302 -19.73 -15.69 -20.03
N ARG A 303 -18.86 -16.46 -20.70
CA ARG A 303 -18.62 -17.86 -20.34
C ARG A 303 -17.98 -17.92 -18.94
N LYS A 304 -18.42 -18.89 -18.12
CA LYS A 304 -17.91 -19.09 -16.76
C LYS A 304 -16.49 -19.66 -16.82
N PRO A 305 -15.55 -19.16 -16.02
CA PRO A 305 -14.21 -19.73 -15.98
C PRO A 305 -14.24 -21.12 -15.30
N ASP A 306 -13.38 -22.02 -15.76
CA ASP A 306 -13.15 -23.34 -15.16
C ASP A 306 -12.00 -23.32 -14.13
N MET A 307 -11.20 -22.25 -14.15
CA MET A 307 -10.06 -22.04 -13.26
C MET A 307 -9.83 -20.55 -13.01
N VAL A 308 -9.41 -20.20 -11.80
CA VAL A 308 -8.97 -18.85 -11.43
C VAL A 308 -7.48 -18.89 -11.12
N VAL A 309 -6.70 -18.01 -11.74
CA VAL A 309 -5.25 -17.91 -11.55
C VAL A 309 -4.89 -16.50 -11.10
N GLY A 310 -3.88 -16.33 -10.25
CA GLY A 310 -3.41 -14.99 -9.87
C GLY A 310 -2.37 -14.98 -8.74
N PRO A 311 -2.14 -13.81 -8.13
CA PRO A 311 -1.19 -13.67 -7.04
C PRO A 311 -1.77 -14.19 -5.71
N SER A 312 -1.42 -13.55 -4.58
CA SER A 312 -1.92 -13.87 -3.23
C SER A 312 -3.44 -13.96 -3.14
N HIS A 313 -4.18 -13.20 -3.96
CA HIS A 313 -5.64 -13.18 -3.93
C HIS A 313 -6.26 -14.52 -4.37
N ALA A 314 -5.68 -15.22 -5.35
CA ALA A 314 -6.21 -16.50 -5.83
C ALA A 314 -5.94 -17.63 -4.82
N ILE A 315 -4.75 -17.67 -4.22
CA ILE A 315 -4.41 -18.68 -3.20
C ILE A 315 -5.18 -18.46 -1.89
N ARG A 316 -5.40 -17.19 -1.49
CA ARG A 316 -6.27 -16.90 -0.34
C ARG A 316 -7.71 -17.28 -0.61
N TRP A 317 -8.21 -17.06 -1.83
CA TRP A 317 -9.54 -17.53 -2.21
C TRP A 317 -9.63 -19.06 -2.13
N GLN A 318 -8.63 -19.79 -2.63
CA GLN A 318 -8.56 -21.25 -2.49
C GLN A 318 -8.72 -21.69 -1.03
N TRP A 319 -8.00 -21.07 -0.09
CA TRP A 319 -8.10 -21.43 1.33
C TRP A 319 -9.48 -21.11 1.91
N HIS A 320 -10.04 -19.94 1.59
CA HIS A 320 -11.37 -19.57 2.05
C HIS A 320 -12.47 -20.51 1.53
N LEU A 321 -12.30 -21.06 0.33
CA LEU A 321 -13.19 -22.08 -0.22
C LEU A 321 -13.02 -23.43 0.48
N ARG A 322 -11.77 -23.86 0.66
CA ARG A 322 -11.43 -25.11 1.35
C ARG A 322 -12.01 -25.13 2.77
N ASP A 323 -11.91 -24.00 3.46
CA ASP A 323 -12.32 -23.86 4.86
C ASP A 323 -13.78 -23.39 5.03
N GLY A 324 -14.53 -23.26 3.93
CA GLY A 324 -15.96 -22.90 3.95
C GLY A 324 -16.26 -21.46 4.40
N VAL A 325 -15.27 -20.57 4.39
CA VAL A 325 -15.41 -19.15 4.77
C VAL A 325 -16.16 -18.36 3.69
N VAL A 326 -15.86 -18.66 2.42
CA VAL A 326 -16.49 -18.06 1.24
C VAL A 326 -17.21 -19.16 0.46
N PRO A 327 -18.45 -18.95 -0.01
CA PRO A 327 -19.11 -19.89 -0.91
C PRO A 327 -18.45 -19.85 -2.29
N GLY A 328 -18.18 -21.02 -2.88
CA GLY A 328 -17.49 -21.15 -4.16
C GLY A 328 -18.30 -21.86 -5.24
N PRO A 329 -18.28 -21.37 -6.48
CA PRO A 329 -18.88 -22.06 -7.63
C PRO A 329 -17.97 -23.17 -8.21
N LEU A 330 -16.69 -23.20 -7.81
CA LEU A 330 -15.69 -24.19 -8.20
C LEU A 330 -15.01 -24.76 -6.95
N PRO A 331 -14.49 -25.99 -7.02
CA PRO A 331 -13.75 -26.57 -5.91
C PRO A 331 -12.38 -25.89 -5.72
N PRO A 332 -11.80 -25.90 -4.50
CA PRO A 332 -10.62 -25.11 -4.14
C PRO A 332 -9.41 -25.32 -5.06
N GLU A 333 -9.17 -26.53 -5.56
CA GLU A 333 -8.06 -26.88 -6.45
C GLU A 333 -8.09 -26.16 -7.81
N LYS A 334 -9.25 -25.60 -8.21
CA LYS A 334 -9.40 -24.77 -9.42
C LYS A 334 -8.99 -23.31 -9.20
N PHE A 335 -8.58 -22.93 -7.99
CA PHE A 335 -8.01 -21.63 -7.69
C PHE A 335 -6.50 -21.81 -7.47
N CYS A 336 -5.70 -21.29 -8.39
CA CYS A 336 -4.25 -21.41 -8.35
C CYS A 336 -3.63 -20.04 -8.13
N GLY A 337 -2.87 -19.87 -7.05
CA GLY A 337 -2.11 -18.63 -6.87
C GLY A 337 -0.78 -18.81 -6.19
N LEU A 338 0.03 -17.78 -6.31
CA LEU A 338 1.32 -17.66 -5.64
C LEU A 338 1.48 -16.24 -5.11
N GLY A 339 1.78 -16.11 -3.82
CA GLY A 339 1.97 -14.81 -3.18
C GLY A 339 3.09 -14.01 -3.86
N GLY A 340 2.81 -12.74 -4.19
CA GLY A 340 3.79 -11.87 -4.84
C GLY A 340 4.15 -12.23 -6.28
N ALA A 341 3.52 -13.24 -6.90
CA ALA A 341 3.89 -13.66 -8.24
C ALA A 341 3.52 -12.61 -9.31
N PRO A 342 4.46 -12.26 -10.21
CA PRO A 342 4.15 -11.40 -11.34
C PRO A 342 3.26 -12.10 -12.38
N VAL A 343 2.65 -11.32 -13.27
CA VAL A 343 1.83 -11.86 -14.38
C VAL A 343 2.67 -12.70 -15.35
N TRP A 344 3.98 -12.46 -15.36
CA TRP A 344 4.98 -13.20 -16.13
C TRP A 344 5.58 -14.41 -15.39
N SER A 345 5.00 -14.84 -14.26
CA SER A 345 5.40 -16.10 -13.61
C SER A 345 5.16 -17.27 -14.55
N ARG A 346 6.26 -17.98 -14.88
CA ARG A 346 6.23 -19.18 -15.70
C ARG A 346 5.44 -20.30 -15.01
N MET A 347 5.63 -20.49 -13.71
CA MET A 347 4.92 -21.50 -12.94
C MET A 347 3.39 -21.36 -13.05
N LEU A 348 2.85 -20.14 -12.92
CA LEU A 348 1.41 -19.92 -13.02
C LEU A 348 0.90 -20.13 -14.45
N PHE A 349 1.67 -19.68 -15.46
CA PHE A 349 1.35 -19.86 -16.87
C PHE A 349 1.32 -21.34 -17.27
N ASP A 350 2.36 -22.08 -16.91
CA ASP A 350 2.51 -23.51 -17.23
C ASP A 350 1.44 -24.33 -16.51
N ARG A 351 1.13 -24.00 -15.25
CA ARG A 351 0.07 -24.68 -14.49
C ARG A 351 -1.32 -24.42 -15.06
N ALA A 352 -1.62 -23.19 -15.47
CA ALA A 352 -2.88 -22.88 -16.16
C ALA A 352 -2.99 -23.66 -17.47
N THR A 353 -1.89 -23.69 -18.24
CA THR A 353 -1.79 -24.40 -19.51
C THR A 353 -1.96 -25.91 -19.37
N ALA A 354 -1.40 -26.51 -18.32
CA ALA A 354 -1.51 -27.95 -18.06
C ALA A 354 -2.88 -28.34 -17.50
N THR A 355 -3.50 -27.47 -16.71
CA THR A 355 -4.78 -27.76 -16.04
C THR A 355 -5.99 -27.57 -16.96
N LEU A 356 -5.92 -26.58 -17.87
CA LEU A 356 -6.99 -26.27 -18.80
C LEU A 356 -6.78 -27.03 -20.11
N GLY A 357 -7.71 -27.94 -20.44
CA GLY A 357 -7.77 -28.58 -21.76
C GLY A 357 -8.12 -27.60 -22.89
N GLU A 358 -8.30 -28.12 -24.11
CA GLU A 358 -8.53 -27.30 -25.32
C GLU A 358 -9.75 -26.37 -25.25
N HIS A 359 -10.72 -26.69 -24.40
CA HIS A 359 -11.97 -25.92 -24.25
C HIS A 359 -12.12 -25.20 -22.91
N GLY A 360 -11.12 -25.30 -22.02
CA GLY A 360 -11.19 -24.70 -20.68
C GLY A 360 -11.10 -23.17 -20.72
N HIS A 361 -11.83 -22.50 -19.82
CA HIS A 361 -11.86 -21.05 -19.65
C HIS A 361 -11.11 -20.63 -18.38
N LEU A 362 -10.40 -19.52 -18.46
CA LEU A 362 -9.54 -18.98 -17.41
C LEU A 362 -10.07 -17.64 -16.93
N ALA A 363 -10.06 -17.40 -15.62
CA ALA A 363 -10.04 -16.06 -15.07
C ALA A 363 -8.66 -15.75 -14.48
N LEU A 364 -7.99 -14.71 -14.97
CA LEU A 364 -6.70 -14.25 -14.48
C LEU A 364 -6.87 -13.00 -13.63
N LEU A 365 -6.61 -13.10 -12.33
CA LEU A 365 -6.44 -11.95 -11.45
C LEU A 365 -5.06 -11.36 -11.71
N VAL A 366 -5.02 -10.24 -12.42
CA VAL A 366 -3.77 -9.60 -12.83
C VAL A 366 -3.09 -8.98 -11.60
N PRO A 367 -1.83 -9.37 -11.29
CA PRO A 367 -1.08 -8.85 -10.15
C PRO A 367 -0.71 -7.37 -10.31
N ASP A 368 -0.18 -6.80 -9.23
CA ASP A 368 0.52 -5.52 -9.28
C ASP A 368 1.65 -5.62 -10.31
N PHE A 369 1.69 -4.70 -11.29
CA PHE A 369 2.70 -4.74 -12.35
C PHE A 369 4.14 -4.65 -11.84
N ARG A 370 4.36 -4.15 -10.62
CA ARG A 370 5.69 -4.07 -10.00
C ARG A 370 6.12 -5.37 -9.33
N PHE A 371 5.25 -6.39 -9.25
CA PHE A 371 5.66 -7.68 -8.73
C PHE A 371 6.82 -8.25 -9.57
N GLY A 372 7.82 -8.78 -8.88
CA GLY A 372 9.07 -9.24 -9.45
C GLY A 372 10.01 -8.13 -9.94
N ASN A 373 9.80 -6.85 -9.59
CA ASN A 373 10.67 -5.74 -10.05
C ASN A 373 12.15 -5.88 -9.66
N GLY A 374 12.48 -6.73 -8.69
CA GLY A 374 13.86 -7.13 -8.41
C GLY A 374 14.60 -7.69 -9.63
N ILE A 375 13.87 -8.21 -10.63
CA ILE A 375 14.44 -8.62 -11.93
C ILE A 375 15.21 -7.48 -12.62
N LEU A 376 14.80 -6.22 -12.43
CA LEU A 376 15.45 -5.08 -13.09
C LEU A 376 16.81 -4.74 -12.50
N LEU A 377 17.11 -5.26 -11.31
CA LEU A 377 18.40 -5.13 -10.63
C LEU A 377 19.38 -6.23 -11.04
N ASP A 378 18.90 -7.24 -11.76
CA ASP A 378 19.69 -8.37 -12.27
C ASP A 378 19.81 -8.24 -13.79
N ALA A 379 20.98 -7.83 -14.28
CA ALA A 379 21.18 -7.54 -15.70
C ALA A 379 20.97 -8.77 -16.60
N GLU A 380 21.34 -9.97 -16.12
CA GLU A 380 21.19 -11.21 -16.86
C GLU A 380 19.73 -11.64 -16.87
N ALA A 381 19.08 -11.71 -15.70
CA ALA A 381 17.69 -12.10 -15.58
C ALA A 381 16.74 -11.10 -16.26
N LYS A 382 17.07 -9.81 -16.30
CA LYS A 382 16.33 -8.77 -17.03
C LYS A 382 16.29 -9.05 -18.53
N SER A 383 17.39 -9.56 -19.09
CA SER A 383 17.51 -9.92 -20.50
C SER A 383 16.97 -11.32 -20.83
N GLY A 384 16.57 -12.08 -19.81
CA GLY A 384 16.05 -13.44 -19.92
C GLY A 384 14.64 -13.54 -20.54
N PRO A 385 14.12 -14.79 -20.67
CA PRO A 385 12.82 -15.06 -21.28
C PRO A 385 11.69 -14.27 -20.64
N LEU A 386 10.66 -13.90 -21.41
CA LEU A 386 9.51 -13.15 -20.92
C LEU A 386 8.85 -13.83 -19.70
N LEU A 387 8.53 -15.13 -19.83
CA LEU A 387 7.98 -15.94 -18.75
C LEU A 387 9.11 -16.60 -17.98
N GLN A 388 9.27 -16.22 -16.71
CA GLN A 388 10.29 -16.80 -15.83
C GLN A 388 9.87 -16.69 -14.36
N ASP A 389 10.45 -17.55 -13.53
CA ASP A 389 10.25 -17.52 -12.08
C ASP A 389 11.53 -17.05 -11.37
N GLY A 390 11.50 -16.96 -10.04
CA GLY A 390 12.65 -16.54 -9.21
C GLY A 390 12.56 -15.12 -8.66
N PHE A 391 11.59 -14.32 -9.11
CA PHE A 391 11.35 -12.96 -8.64
C PHE A 391 9.89 -12.81 -8.21
N LEU A 392 9.69 -12.50 -6.94
CA LEU A 392 8.37 -12.34 -6.33
C LEU A 392 8.32 -11.00 -5.59
N ALA A 393 7.10 -10.54 -5.32
CA ALA A 393 6.80 -9.32 -4.57
C ALA A 393 7.47 -8.06 -5.13
N ILE A 394 7.34 -6.95 -4.42
CA ILE A 394 7.96 -5.68 -4.78
C ILE A 394 9.23 -5.55 -3.96
N ALA A 395 10.38 -5.49 -4.62
CA ALA A 395 11.66 -5.09 -4.07
C ALA A 395 11.67 -3.56 -3.89
N PRO A 396 11.73 -3.04 -2.65
CA PRO A 396 11.74 -1.59 -2.39
C PRO A 396 12.86 -0.84 -3.11
N GLU A 397 14.03 -1.45 -3.22
CA GLU A 397 15.23 -0.94 -3.90
C GLU A 397 15.03 -0.72 -5.41
N ALA A 398 14.03 -1.35 -6.03
CA ALA A 398 13.71 -1.20 -7.45
C ALA A 398 12.52 -0.26 -7.72
N LEU A 399 12.05 0.51 -6.73
CA LEU A 399 10.92 1.43 -6.87
C LEU A 399 11.34 2.79 -7.46
N THR A 400 11.44 2.86 -8.79
CA THR A 400 11.60 4.12 -9.54
C THR A 400 10.57 4.23 -10.67
N PRO A 401 10.18 5.43 -11.11
CA PRO A 401 9.28 5.60 -12.26
C PRO A 401 9.76 4.89 -13.53
N GLU A 402 11.07 4.85 -13.76
CA GLU A 402 11.70 4.17 -14.91
C GLU A 402 11.53 2.65 -14.81
N HIS A 403 11.76 2.08 -13.62
CA HIS A 403 11.56 0.66 -13.37
C HIS A 403 10.10 0.26 -13.42
N ASP A 404 9.21 1.09 -12.86
CA ASP A 404 7.77 0.91 -12.95
C ASP A 404 7.31 0.85 -14.41
N ARG A 405 7.87 1.70 -15.29
CA ARG A 405 7.60 1.69 -16.73
C ARG A 405 8.10 0.41 -17.41
N ALA A 406 9.32 -0.01 -17.10
CA ALA A 406 9.90 -1.24 -17.65
C ALA A 406 9.12 -2.49 -17.21
N MET A 407 8.69 -2.53 -15.95
CA MET A 407 7.85 -3.59 -15.41
C MET A 407 6.44 -3.59 -16.02
N LEU A 408 5.89 -2.41 -16.30
CA LEU A 408 4.65 -2.31 -17.06
C LEU A 408 4.82 -2.94 -18.44
N ASP A 409 5.84 -2.55 -19.20
CA ASP A 409 6.05 -3.06 -20.56
C ASP A 409 6.23 -4.59 -20.58
N ARG A 410 7.02 -5.14 -19.65
CA ARG A 410 7.17 -6.59 -19.48
C ARG A 410 5.84 -7.27 -19.13
N SER A 411 5.07 -6.68 -18.23
CA SER A 411 3.76 -7.22 -17.83
C SER A 411 2.76 -7.19 -18.98
N MET A 412 2.79 -6.16 -19.82
CA MET A 412 1.96 -6.04 -21.02
C MET A 412 2.31 -7.11 -22.04
N ALA A 413 3.61 -7.35 -22.29
CA ALA A 413 4.07 -8.44 -23.14
C ALA A 413 3.61 -9.81 -22.60
N ALA A 414 3.67 -10.02 -21.29
CA ALA A 414 3.19 -11.27 -20.68
C ALA A 414 1.68 -11.43 -20.79
N LEU A 415 0.89 -10.36 -20.59
CA LEU A 415 -0.56 -10.39 -20.84
C LEU A 415 -0.88 -10.78 -22.29
N GLN A 416 -0.08 -10.31 -23.25
CA GLN A 416 -0.19 -10.76 -24.64
C GLN A 416 0.11 -12.25 -24.77
N ALA A 417 1.15 -12.78 -24.13
CA ALA A 417 1.43 -14.22 -24.14
C ALA A 417 0.27 -15.07 -23.54
N TRP A 418 -0.37 -14.59 -22.46
CA TRP A 418 -1.60 -15.18 -21.94
C TRP A 418 -2.72 -15.15 -22.98
N HIS A 419 -2.90 -14.02 -23.67
CA HIS A 419 -3.91 -13.89 -24.71
C HIS A 419 -3.63 -14.77 -25.93
N ASP A 420 -2.39 -14.88 -26.38
CA ASP A 420 -2.03 -15.74 -27.50
C ASP A 420 -2.30 -17.22 -27.19
N ARG A 421 -2.12 -17.63 -25.92
CA ARG A 421 -2.38 -19.00 -25.47
C ARG A 421 -3.86 -19.31 -25.29
N PHE A 422 -4.62 -18.40 -24.66
CA PHE A 422 -6.00 -18.67 -24.23
C PHE A 422 -7.06 -17.96 -25.07
N GLY A 423 -6.70 -16.89 -25.77
CA GLY A 423 -7.57 -16.08 -26.62
C GLY A 423 -8.79 -15.58 -25.85
N ASN A 424 -9.96 -15.69 -26.47
CA ASN A 424 -11.25 -15.37 -25.86
C ASN A 424 -11.69 -16.32 -24.72
N ARG A 425 -10.87 -17.31 -24.36
CA ARG A 425 -11.12 -18.20 -23.22
C ARG A 425 -10.56 -17.64 -21.92
N ALA A 426 -9.73 -16.60 -21.97
CA ALA A 426 -9.23 -15.92 -20.78
C ALA A 426 -9.98 -14.61 -20.52
N ARG A 427 -10.40 -14.41 -19.27
CA ARG A 427 -10.94 -13.16 -18.75
C ARG A 427 -9.99 -12.56 -17.72
N TYR A 428 -9.78 -11.25 -17.77
CA TYR A 428 -8.76 -10.56 -16.99
C TYR A 428 -9.40 -9.63 -15.96
N VAL A 429 -8.95 -9.71 -14.71
CA VAL A 429 -9.40 -8.84 -13.63
C VAL A 429 -8.19 -8.09 -13.08
N PHE A 430 -8.09 -6.79 -13.36
CA PHE A 430 -7.02 -5.92 -12.87
C PHE A 430 -7.24 -5.51 -11.40
N TRP A 431 -7.36 -6.51 -10.53
CA TRP A 431 -7.74 -6.34 -9.13
C TRP A 431 -6.72 -5.52 -8.33
N CYS A 432 -5.42 -5.83 -8.45
CA CYS A 432 -4.37 -5.10 -7.73
C CYS A 432 -4.26 -3.65 -8.21
N LEU A 433 -4.38 -3.42 -9.52
CA LEU A 433 -4.33 -2.07 -10.11
C LEU A 433 -5.52 -1.23 -9.64
N PHE A 434 -6.73 -1.80 -9.67
CA PHE A 434 -7.94 -1.17 -9.15
C PHE A 434 -7.80 -0.84 -7.66
N GLY A 435 -7.39 -1.82 -6.85
CA GLY A 435 -7.23 -1.64 -5.41
C GLY A 435 -6.19 -0.59 -5.06
N ARG A 436 -5.05 -0.55 -5.76
CA ARG A 436 -4.05 0.52 -5.60
C ARG A 436 -4.64 1.90 -5.83
N GLN A 437 -5.36 2.10 -6.93
CA GLN A 437 -5.98 3.39 -7.22
C GLN A 437 -7.00 3.79 -6.15
N VAL A 438 -7.75 2.83 -5.57
CA VAL A 438 -8.62 3.10 -4.42
C VAL A 438 -7.80 3.54 -3.20
N HIS A 439 -6.73 2.82 -2.87
CA HIS A 439 -5.87 3.15 -1.73
C HIS A 439 -5.15 4.49 -1.88
N ASP A 440 -4.61 4.80 -3.06
CA ASP A 440 -3.94 6.06 -3.33
C ASP A 440 -4.90 7.24 -3.22
N ARG A 441 -6.12 7.13 -3.77
CA ARG A 441 -7.15 8.17 -3.62
C ARG A 441 -7.58 8.37 -2.17
N MET A 442 -7.70 7.29 -1.39
CA MET A 442 -7.96 7.37 0.05
C MET A 442 -6.82 8.05 0.82
N ALA A 443 -5.58 7.89 0.35
CA ALA A 443 -4.40 8.51 0.94
C ALA A 443 -4.11 9.92 0.37
N GLY A 444 -4.94 10.44 -0.52
CA GLY A 444 -4.70 11.74 -1.19
C GLY A 444 -3.52 11.75 -2.16
N LYS A 445 -3.02 10.58 -2.57
CA LYS A 445 -1.86 10.45 -3.46
C LYS A 445 -2.25 10.57 -4.93
N HIS A 446 -1.35 11.13 -5.72
CA HIS A 446 -1.49 11.27 -7.17
C HIS A 446 -2.75 12.05 -7.60
N ILE A 447 -3.25 12.95 -6.74
CA ILE A 447 -4.41 13.80 -7.05
C ILE A 447 -3.89 15.16 -7.51
N THR A 448 -4.16 15.51 -8.77
CA THR A 448 -3.89 16.84 -9.33
C THR A 448 -5.20 17.41 -9.85
N ASP A 449 -5.55 18.63 -9.47
CA ASP A 449 -6.82 19.29 -9.84
C ASP A 449 -8.08 18.43 -9.58
N GLY A 450 -8.07 17.68 -8.47
CA GLY A 450 -9.19 16.81 -8.09
C GLY A 450 -9.31 15.52 -8.91
N ARG A 451 -8.36 15.22 -9.81
CA ARG A 451 -8.30 13.96 -10.56
C ARG A 451 -7.14 13.11 -10.13
N TYR A 452 -7.37 11.80 -10.08
CA TYR A 452 -6.31 10.82 -9.84
C TYR A 452 -5.54 10.55 -11.14
N GLN A 453 -4.22 10.68 -11.10
CA GLN A 453 -3.34 10.34 -12.21
C GLN A 453 -2.00 9.83 -11.67
N HIS A 454 -1.82 8.50 -11.70
CA HIS A 454 -0.53 7.92 -11.37
C HIS A 454 0.44 8.10 -12.54
N PRO A 455 1.74 8.36 -12.33
CA PRO A 455 2.72 8.53 -13.42
C PRO A 455 2.88 7.35 -14.40
N VAL A 456 2.30 6.18 -14.09
CA VAL A 456 2.55 4.92 -14.83
C VAL A 456 1.30 4.01 -14.83
N PHE A 457 0.54 3.96 -13.73
CA PHE A 457 -0.45 2.90 -13.48
C PHE A 457 -1.89 3.40 -13.27
N THR A 458 -2.37 4.31 -14.10
CA THR A 458 -3.77 4.74 -14.03
C THR A 458 -4.68 3.63 -14.59
N TYR A 459 -5.68 3.16 -13.82
CA TYR A 459 -6.51 1.99 -14.19
C TYR A 459 -7.16 2.14 -15.56
N GLU A 460 -7.86 3.25 -15.81
CA GLU A 460 -8.57 3.49 -17.07
C GLU A 460 -7.62 3.54 -18.28
N GLU A 461 -6.43 4.15 -18.10
CA GLU A 461 -5.41 4.25 -19.15
C GLU A 461 -4.84 2.87 -19.51
N ILE A 462 -4.55 2.03 -18.50
CA ILE A 462 -4.05 0.68 -18.73
C ILE A 462 -5.09 -0.21 -19.42
N VAL A 463 -6.35 -0.18 -18.95
CA VAL A 463 -7.42 -0.98 -19.57
C VAL A 463 -7.65 -0.54 -21.02
N ALA A 464 -7.59 0.76 -21.30
CA ALA A 464 -7.71 1.29 -22.66
C ALA A 464 -6.59 0.83 -23.60
N ARG A 465 -5.39 0.53 -23.08
CA ARG A 465 -4.24 -0.01 -23.86
C ARG A 465 -4.39 -1.49 -24.23
N LEU A 466 -5.44 -2.18 -23.77
CA LEU A 466 -5.64 -3.63 -23.97
C LEU A 466 -7.02 -3.92 -24.59
N PRO A 467 -7.33 -3.36 -25.78
CA PRO A 467 -8.68 -3.45 -26.37
C PRO A 467 -9.09 -4.88 -26.76
N ASP A 468 -8.13 -5.77 -26.97
CA ASP A 468 -8.37 -7.15 -27.43
C ASP A 468 -8.58 -8.16 -26.28
N LEU A 469 -8.31 -7.75 -25.03
CA LEU A 469 -8.52 -8.61 -23.86
C LEU A 469 -9.97 -8.56 -23.38
N ASP A 470 -10.52 -9.69 -22.93
CA ASP A 470 -11.80 -9.73 -22.20
C ASP A 470 -11.55 -9.26 -20.75
N VAL A 471 -11.57 -7.94 -20.54
CA VAL A 471 -11.34 -7.32 -19.22
C VAL A 471 -12.65 -7.14 -18.46
N VAL A 472 -12.66 -7.54 -17.18
CA VAL A 472 -13.74 -7.18 -16.24
C VAL A 472 -13.58 -5.71 -15.86
N ASP A 473 -14.55 -4.89 -16.26
CA ASP A 473 -14.56 -3.45 -15.99
C ASP A 473 -14.97 -3.12 -14.55
N LEU A 474 -14.00 -2.65 -13.76
CA LEU A 474 -14.17 -2.18 -12.39
C LEU A 474 -14.29 -0.64 -12.31
N ALA A 475 -14.11 0.09 -13.41
CA ALA A 475 -14.14 1.55 -13.43
C ALA A 475 -15.44 2.15 -12.87
N PRO A 476 -16.63 1.55 -13.05
CA PRO A 476 -17.86 2.06 -12.43
C PRO A 476 -17.76 2.22 -10.90
N LEU A 477 -17.01 1.35 -10.21
CA LEU A 477 -16.81 1.45 -8.76
C LEU A 477 -15.92 2.63 -8.39
N LEU A 478 -15.00 3.07 -9.27
CA LEU A 478 -14.15 4.25 -9.04
C LEU A 478 -14.96 5.55 -8.98
N ARG A 479 -16.22 5.57 -9.42
CA ARG A 479 -17.11 6.73 -9.33
C ARG A 479 -17.85 6.82 -8.00
N ARG A 480 -17.80 5.77 -7.17
CA ARG A 480 -18.38 5.78 -5.82
C ARG A 480 -17.45 6.47 -4.83
N PRO A 481 -17.95 6.88 -3.64
CA PRO A 481 -17.08 7.34 -2.57
C PRO A 481 -16.04 6.27 -2.20
N MET A 482 -14.75 6.61 -2.22
CA MET A 482 -13.65 5.64 -2.02
C MET A 482 -13.69 4.96 -0.64
N HIS A 483 -14.24 5.62 0.37
CA HIS A 483 -14.44 5.00 1.69
C HIS A 483 -15.49 3.87 1.66
N ASP A 484 -16.45 3.91 0.74
CA ASP A 484 -17.41 2.83 0.53
C ASP A 484 -16.77 1.72 -0.32
N VAL A 485 -16.04 2.07 -1.38
CA VAL A 485 -15.32 1.07 -2.20
C VAL A 485 -14.26 0.31 -1.40
N ARG A 486 -13.64 0.96 -0.39
CA ARG A 486 -12.67 0.33 0.51
C ARG A 486 -13.19 -0.93 1.20
N ARG A 487 -14.52 -1.08 1.34
CA ARG A 487 -15.18 -2.29 1.90
C ARG A 487 -14.78 -3.57 1.19
N LEU A 488 -14.27 -3.49 -0.04
CA LEU A 488 -13.78 -4.61 -0.84
C LEU A 488 -12.46 -5.20 -0.34
N PHE A 489 -11.73 -4.50 0.52
CA PHE A 489 -10.37 -4.88 0.92
C PHE A 489 -10.23 -4.96 2.44
N ILE A 490 -9.39 -5.89 2.90
CA ILE A 490 -9.02 -5.99 4.33
C ILE A 490 -7.71 -5.25 4.65
N ASP A 491 -6.88 -4.98 3.64
CA ASP A 491 -5.57 -4.35 3.81
C ASP A 491 -5.15 -3.50 2.60
N PRO A 492 -4.07 -2.69 2.70
CA PRO A 492 -3.55 -1.88 1.59
C PRO A 492 -2.92 -2.69 0.45
N SER A 493 -2.68 -3.99 0.64
CA SER A 493 -2.26 -4.90 -0.43
C SER A 493 -3.44 -5.38 -1.28
N SER A 494 -4.62 -4.79 -1.07
CA SER A 494 -5.85 -5.06 -1.80
C SER A 494 -6.31 -6.51 -1.67
N ASN A 495 -6.01 -7.18 -0.54
CA ASN A 495 -6.56 -8.52 -0.34
C ASN A 495 -8.10 -8.45 -0.18
N PRO A 496 -8.87 -9.29 -0.91
CA PRO A 496 -10.32 -9.21 -0.89
C PRO A 496 -10.90 -9.47 0.51
N SER A 497 -11.87 -8.66 0.90
CA SER A 497 -12.76 -8.94 2.02
C SER A 497 -13.86 -9.93 1.62
N GLN A 498 -14.77 -10.28 2.55
CA GLN A 498 -15.95 -11.08 2.20
C GLN A 498 -16.76 -10.44 1.06
N ILE A 499 -16.93 -9.11 1.09
CA ILE A 499 -17.62 -8.36 0.02
C ILE A 499 -16.79 -8.45 -1.27
N GLY A 500 -15.47 -8.35 -1.17
CA GLY A 500 -14.55 -8.51 -2.31
C GLY A 500 -14.68 -9.86 -3.01
N TYR A 501 -14.67 -10.97 -2.26
CA TYR A 501 -14.82 -12.31 -2.84
C TYR A 501 -16.21 -12.53 -3.45
N LEU A 502 -17.28 -12.07 -2.80
CA LEU A 502 -18.64 -12.19 -3.33
C LEU A 502 -18.84 -11.35 -4.60
N LEU A 503 -18.22 -10.16 -4.67
CA LEU A 503 -18.19 -9.33 -5.86
C LEU A 503 -17.46 -10.03 -7.01
N LEU A 504 -16.25 -10.55 -6.76
CA LEU A 504 -15.47 -11.29 -7.76
C LEU A 504 -16.25 -12.51 -8.26
N SER A 505 -16.90 -13.24 -7.35
CA SER A 505 -17.76 -14.37 -7.68
C SER A 505 -18.91 -13.96 -8.61
N GLY A 506 -19.61 -12.87 -8.28
CA GLY A 506 -20.73 -12.38 -9.07
C GLY A 506 -20.34 -11.95 -10.48
N MET A 507 -19.20 -11.26 -10.64
CA MET A 507 -18.74 -10.83 -11.96
C MET A 507 -18.23 -12.01 -12.80
N LEU A 508 -17.50 -12.94 -12.19
CA LEU A 508 -16.86 -14.03 -12.93
C LEU A 508 -17.83 -15.16 -13.27
N PHE A 509 -18.74 -15.52 -12.36
CA PHE A 509 -19.56 -16.73 -12.47
C PHE A 509 -21.05 -16.46 -12.69
N ASP A 510 -21.56 -15.31 -12.25
CA ASP A 510 -22.97 -14.94 -12.43
C ASP A 510 -23.18 -13.94 -13.56
N GLY A 511 -22.09 -13.42 -14.15
CA GLY A 511 -22.13 -12.48 -15.26
C GLY A 511 -22.68 -11.10 -14.90
N LEU A 512 -22.59 -10.72 -13.63
CA LEU A 512 -23.02 -9.40 -13.16
C LEU A 512 -21.98 -8.33 -13.51
N ASP A 513 -22.44 -7.11 -13.79
CA ASP A 513 -21.55 -5.94 -13.84
C ASP A 513 -21.03 -5.59 -12.44
N ALA A 514 -19.96 -4.78 -12.38
CA ALA A 514 -19.28 -4.46 -11.14
C ALA A 514 -20.16 -3.76 -10.08
N LEU A 515 -21.10 -2.89 -10.49
CA LEU A 515 -21.97 -2.19 -9.55
C LEU A 515 -23.03 -3.13 -8.98
N THR A 516 -23.68 -3.91 -9.84
CA THR A 516 -24.69 -4.89 -9.41
C THR A 516 -24.06 -5.97 -8.52
N ALA A 517 -22.87 -6.47 -8.89
CA ALA A 517 -22.13 -7.44 -8.08
C ALA A 517 -21.76 -6.87 -6.70
N TYR A 518 -21.32 -5.61 -6.66
CA TYR A 518 -21.01 -4.90 -5.42
C TYR A 518 -22.23 -4.74 -4.51
N GLU A 519 -23.34 -4.22 -5.04
CA GLU A 519 -24.57 -4.00 -4.27
C GLU A 519 -25.12 -5.31 -3.70
N ARG A 520 -25.09 -6.38 -4.49
CA ARG A 520 -25.49 -7.72 -4.03
C ARG A 520 -24.56 -8.22 -2.92
N ALA A 521 -23.24 -8.12 -3.10
CA ALA A 521 -22.27 -8.56 -2.09
C ALA A 521 -22.42 -7.81 -0.76
N VAL A 522 -22.58 -6.48 -0.82
CA VAL A 522 -22.85 -5.63 0.34
C VAL A 522 -24.15 -6.04 1.03
N ALA A 523 -25.24 -6.19 0.27
CA ALA A 523 -26.53 -6.57 0.83
C ALA A 523 -26.49 -7.93 1.53
N THR A 524 -25.80 -8.92 0.95
CA THR A 524 -25.62 -10.24 1.56
C THR A 524 -24.88 -10.16 2.90
N VAL A 525 -23.77 -9.44 2.96
CA VAL A 525 -22.96 -9.30 4.18
C VAL A 525 -23.71 -8.51 5.26
N GLU A 526 -24.34 -7.39 4.90
CA GLU A 526 -25.10 -6.57 5.85
C GLU A 526 -26.32 -7.32 6.41
N ALA A 527 -27.02 -8.12 5.60
CA ALA A 527 -28.16 -8.90 6.06
C ALA A 527 -27.77 -9.91 7.16
N ASP A 528 -26.64 -10.59 6.99
CA ASP A 528 -26.10 -11.54 7.98
C ASP A 528 -25.69 -10.82 9.28
N MET A 529 -25.03 -9.66 9.17
CA MET A 529 -24.65 -8.86 10.35
C MET A 529 -25.86 -8.30 11.10
N VAL A 530 -26.89 -7.83 10.39
CA VAL A 530 -28.14 -7.37 11.01
C VAL A 530 -28.83 -8.52 11.74
N ALA A 531 -28.82 -9.73 11.18
CA ALA A 531 -29.37 -10.90 11.86
C ALA A 531 -28.62 -11.22 13.16
N LEU A 532 -27.28 -11.15 13.15
CA LEU A 532 -26.46 -11.32 14.35
C LEU A 532 -26.69 -10.20 15.38
N ALA A 533 -26.76 -8.94 14.95
CA ALA A 533 -27.05 -7.79 15.81
C ALA A 533 -28.38 -7.93 16.56
N LYS A 534 -29.44 -8.38 15.87
CA LYS A 534 -30.73 -8.66 16.51
C LYS A 534 -30.62 -9.75 17.57
N LYS A 535 -29.87 -10.84 17.30
CA LYS A 535 -29.63 -11.90 18.29
C LYS A 535 -28.89 -11.37 19.52
N ILE A 536 -27.87 -10.55 19.31
CA ILE A 536 -27.08 -9.90 20.37
C ILE A 536 -27.99 -9.03 21.25
N ARG A 537 -28.76 -8.11 20.65
CA ARG A 537 -29.71 -7.25 21.36
C ARG A 537 -30.71 -8.07 22.17
N ASN A 538 -31.28 -9.12 21.58
CA ASN A 538 -32.27 -9.96 22.24
C ASN A 538 -31.68 -10.69 23.46
N SER A 539 -30.44 -11.18 23.34
CA SER A 539 -29.73 -11.84 24.44
C SER A 539 -29.40 -10.89 25.59
N ALA A 540 -28.95 -9.67 25.26
CA ALA A 540 -28.63 -8.65 26.26
C ALA A 540 -29.87 -7.97 26.89
N GLY A 541 -31.06 -8.11 26.28
CA GLY A 541 -32.31 -7.48 26.71
C GLY A 541 -32.38 -5.96 26.47
N ARG A 542 -31.30 -5.35 25.98
CA ARG A 542 -31.15 -3.92 25.69
C ARG A 542 -30.11 -3.70 24.57
N PRO A 543 -30.00 -2.51 23.97
CA PRO A 543 -28.99 -2.24 22.96
C PRO A 543 -27.57 -2.46 23.49
N VAL A 544 -26.67 -2.93 22.63
CA VAL A 544 -25.27 -3.24 22.96
C VAL A 544 -24.35 -2.23 22.28
N VAL A 545 -23.39 -1.69 23.02
CA VAL A 545 -22.29 -0.87 22.47
C VAL A 545 -21.04 -1.72 22.38
N LEU A 546 -20.53 -1.92 21.18
CA LEU A 546 -19.29 -2.63 20.88
C LEU A 546 -18.19 -1.62 20.55
N THR A 547 -17.19 -1.50 21.41
CA THR A 547 -16.16 -0.44 21.35
C THR A 547 -14.76 -0.96 21.69
N GLY A 548 -13.75 -0.09 21.68
CA GLY A 548 -12.36 -0.40 22.04
C GLY A 548 -11.37 -0.17 20.90
N ARG A 549 -10.23 -0.85 20.97
CA ARG A 549 -9.11 -0.74 20.02
C ARG A 549 -8.56 -2.14 19.72
N SER A 550 -8.92 -2.64 18.54
CA SER A 550 -8.52 -3.97 18.05
C SER A 550 -8.53 -4.01 16.53
N VAL A 551 -7.63 -4.78 15.91
CA VAL A 551 -7.62 -5.04 14.46
C VAL A 551 -8.93 -5.69 14.00
N TRP A 552 -9.61 -6.43 14.89
CA TRP A 552 -10.91 -7.01 14.58
C TRP A 552 -11.97 -5.93 14.34
N LEU A 553 -11.98 -4.88 15.17
CA LEU A 553 -12.88 -3.74 15.02
C LEU A 553 -12.58 -2.96 13.74
N ASP A 554 -11.29 -2.76 13.41
CA ASP A 554 -10.88 -2.07 12.19
C ASP A 554 -11.47 -2.75 10.93
N ILE A 555 -11.41 -4.09 10.88
CA ILE A 555 -11.95 -4.87 9.77
C ILE A 555 -13.48 -4.86 9.77
N LEU A 556 -14.13 -5.04 10.92
CA LEU A 556 -15.60 -4.97 11.03
C LEU A 556 -16.12 -3.63 10.50
N VAL A 557 -15.56 -2.53 10.98
CA VAL A 557 -15.95 -1.17 10.58
C VAL A 557 -15.73 -0.95 9.10
N THR A 558 -14.59 -1.43 8.57
CA THR A 558 -14.30 -1.38 7.14
C THR A 558 -15.35 -2.13 6.33
N LEU A 559 -15.86 -3.28 6.79
CA LEU A 559 -16.92 -4.04 6.11
C LEU A 559 -18.29 -3.35 6.18
N LEU A 560 -18.61 -2.69 7.29
CA LEU A 560 -19.89 -2.04 7.52
C LEU A 560 -20.09 -0.79 6.66
N GLY A 561 -19.05 0.03 6.51
CA GLY A 561 -19.19 1.36 5.94
C GLY A 561 -20.28 2.20 6.65
N ALA A 562 -20.72 3.30 6.03
CA ALA A 562 -21.72 4.18 6.63
C ALA A 562 -23.10 3.50 6.80
N THR A 563 -23.51 2.74 5.78
CA THR A 563 -24.84 2.12 5.72
C THR A 563 -24.98 0.97 6.70
N GLY A 564 -23.98 0.08 6.76
CA GLY A 564 -23.98 -1.07 7.65
C GLY A 564 -23.96 -0.63 9.11
N SER A 565 -23.14 0.36 9.47
CA SER A 565 -23.10 0.88 10.85
C SER A 565 -24.46 1.40 11.33
N ARG A 566 -25.21 2.10 10.46
CA ARG A 566 -26.57 2.57 10.79
C ARG A 566 -27.55 1.42 10.93
N LYS A 567 -27.54 0.46 9.99
CA LYS A 567 -28.42 -0.73 10.04
C LYS A 567 -28.19 -1.59 11.28
N LEU A 568 -26.94 -1.71 11.73
CA LEU A 568 -26.60 -2.43 12.96
C LEU A 568 -27.09 -1.67 14.21
N ALA A 569 -26.92 -0.34 14.25
CA ALA A 569 -27.43 0.49 15.33
C ALA A 569 -28.97 0.37 15.44
N ASP A 570 -29.69 0.46 14.32
CA ASP A 570 -31.14 0.25 14.25
C ASP A 570 -31.57 -1.16 14.72
N ALA A 571 -30.70 -2.16 14.50
CA ALA A 571 -30.88 -3.52 14.97
C ALA A 571 -30.54 -3.73 16.47
N GLY A 572 -29.97 -2.70 17.13
CA GLY A 572 -29.61 -2.70 18.54
C GLY A 572 -28.15 -3.05 18.85
N LEU A 573 -27.25 -3.03 17.85
CA LEU A 573 -25.80 -3.17 18.03
C LEU A 573 -25.08 -1.92 17.53
N ILE A 574 -24.59 -1.11 18.44
CA ILE A 574 -23.88 0.14 18.14
C ILE A 574 -22.38 -0.15 18.12
N VAL A 575 -21.77 -0.12 16.94
CA VAL A 575 -20.32 -0.37 16.76
C VAL A 575 -19.58 0.96 16.69
N MET A 576 -18.69 1.21 17.65
CA MET A 576 -17.99 2.48 17.75
C MET A 576 -16.57 2.28 18.28
N PRO A 577 -15.56 2.07 17.42
CA PRO A 577 -14.17 1.96 17.86
C PRO A 577 -13.68 3.30 18.46
N LEU A 578 -12.61 3.25 19.26
CA LEU A 578 -11.93 4.44 19.75
C LEU A 578 -11.37 5.29 18.60
N ASP A 579 -10.87 4.61 17.57
CA ASP A 579 -10.28 5.22 16.38
C ASP A 579 -11.25 5.02 15.18
N PRO A 580 -12.10 6.02 14.84
CA PRO A 580 -13.09 5.86 13.79
C PRO A 580 -12.45 5.78 12.40
N ALA A 581 -13.01 4.94 11.53
CA ALA A 581 -12.57 4.86 10.14
C ALA A 581 -13.20 5.97 9.27
N PRO A 582 -12.54 6.40 8.19
CA PRO A 582 -13.11 7.36 7.24
C PRO A 582 -14.48 6.89 6.72
N GLY A 583 -15.48 7.78 6.75
CA GLY A 583 -16.83 7.49 6.27
C GLY A 583 -17.75 6.85 7.31
N GLN A 584 -17.32 6.63 8.56
CA GLN A 584 -18.24 6.23 9.62
C GLN A 584 -19.20 7.36 10.02
N PRO A 585 -20.46 7.04 10.37
CA PRO A 585 -21.40 8.02 10.89
C PRO A 585 -20.92 8.59 12.23
N PRO A 586 -21.23 9.87 12.55
CA PRO A 586 -20.94 10.45 13.86
C PRO A 586 -21.57 9.66 15.02
N LEU A 587 -20.97 9.76 16.21
CA LEU A 587 -21.46 9.08 17.42
C LEU A 587 -22.93 9.39 17.71
N GLU A 588 -23.30 10.67 17.63
CA GLU A 588 -24.66 11.18 17.86
C GLU A 588 -25.67 10.54 16.90
N ASP A 589 -25.25 10.22 15.67
CA ASP A 589 -26.10 9.60 14.67
C ASP A 589 -26.45 8.14 14.99
N CYS A 590 -25.52 7.40 15.59
CA CYS A 590 -25.74 6.02 16.01
C CYS A 590 -26.48 5.92 17.36
N LEU A 591 -26.36 6.94 18.21
CA LEU A 591 -26.97 6.99 19.55
C LEU A 591 -28.31 7.75 19.60
N ARG A 592 -28.88 8.15 18.46
CA ARG A 592 -30.09 9.02 18.42
C ARG A 592 -31.25 8.58 19.33
N GLN A 593 -31.36 7.29 19.63
CA GLN A 593 -32.45 6.71 20.44
C GLN A 593 -32.01 6.25 21.84
N HIS A 594 -30.71 6.33 22.18
CA HIS A 594 -30.12 5.72 23.37
C HIS A 594 -28.97 6.56 23.93
N THR A 595 -28.84 6.65 25.26
CA THR A 595 -27.59 7.11 25.88
C THR A 595 -26.62 5.94 26.01
N VAL A 596 -25.32 6.20 26.05
CA VAL A 596 -24.30 5.13 26.21
C VAL A 596 -24.55 4.34 27.49
N GLU A 597 -24.93 5.02 28.58
CA GLU A 597 -25.22 4.43 29.88
C GLU A 597 -26.48 3.54 29.86
N SER A 598 -27.39 3.75 28.91
CA SER A 598 -28.57 2.89 28.70
C SER A 598 -28.23 1.58 27.97
N CYS A 599 -27.06 1.49 27.33
CA CYS A 599 -26.61 0.33 26.58
C CYS A 599 -25.81 -0.66 27.44
N HIS A 600 -25.66 -1.90 26.95
CA HIS A 600 -24.73 -2.87 27.51
C HIS A 600 -23.35 -2.74 26.83
N PRO A 601 -22.27 -2.42 27.58
CA PRO A 601 -20.95 -2.21 26.99
C PRO A 601 -20.17 -3.52 26.81
N ILE A 602 -19.54 -3.68 25.63
CA ILE A 602 -18.57 -4.73 25.33
C ILE A 602 -17.34 -4.09 24.68
N ILE A 603 -16.16 -4.45 25.16
CA ILE A 603 -14.89 -3.85 24.74
C ILE A 603 -14.05 -4.90 24.01
N LEU A 604 -13.53 -4.59 22.82
CA LEU A 604 -12.41 -5.32 22.24
C LEU A 604 -11.11 -4.55 22.50
N ALA A 605 -10.16 -5.20 23.17
CA ALA A 605 -8.88 -4.58 23.51
C ALA A 605 -7.73 -5.57 23.32
N ALA A 606 -6.75 -5.17 22.51
CA ALA A 606 -5.56 -5.97 22.28
C ALA A 606 -4.79 -6.23 23.59
N GLY A 607 -4.49 -7.50 23.87
CA GLY A 607 -3.79 -7.91 25.10
C GLY A 607 -4.63 -7.83 26.37
N GLY A 608 -5.95 -7.60 26.25
CA GLY A 608 -6.87 -7.43 27.38
C GLY A 608 -6.62 -6.13 28.15
N ALA A 609 -6.12 -5.09 27.47
CA ALA A 609 -5.81 -3.81 28.09
C ALA A 609 -7.07 -3.12 28.65
N ASP A 610 -6.92 -2.46 29.80
CA ASP A 610 -7.96 -1.60 30.36
C ASP A 610 -8.02 -0.26 29.60
N LEU A 611 -9.09 -0.06 28.85
CA LEU A 611 -9.34 1.15 28.06
C LEU A 611 -10.33 2.11 28.75
N SER A 612 -10.75 1.84 29.99
CA SER A 612 -11.81 2.58 30.69
C SER A 612 -11.60 4.10 30.72
N PRO A 613 -10.38 4.64 31.00
CA PRO A 613 -10.17 6.10 31.01
C PRO A 613 -10.35 6.74 29.62
N GLN A 614 -9.91 6.05 28.58
CA GLN A 614 -9.97 6.53 27.19
C GLN A 614 -11.42 6.53 26.70
N LEU A 615 -12.17 5.47 27.03
CA LEU A 615 -13.59 5.34 26.72
C LEU A 615 -14.43 6.39 27.47
N ALA A 616 -14.19 6.58 28.77
CA ALA A 616 -14.84 7.63 29.56
C ALA A 616 -14.70 9.01 28.92
N THR A 617 -13.47 9.35 28.50
CA THR A 617 -13.17 10.61 27.80
C THR A 617 -13.91 10.70 26.47
N ARG A 618 -13.87 9.63 25.65
CA ARG A 618 -14.45 9.62 24.31
C ARG A 618 -15.97 9.73 24.29
N PHE A 619 -16.64 9.13 25.27
CA PHE A 619 -18.09 9.04 25.36
C PHE A 619 -18.71 10.02 26.36
N GLY A 620 -17.89 10.79 27.10
CA GLY A 620 -18.38 11.73 28.11
C GLY A 620 -19.02 11.06 29.33
N THR A 621 -18.55 9.86 29.68
CA THR A 621 -19.09 9.06 30.80
C THR A 621 -18.05 8.92 31.91
N LYS A 622 -18.41 8.28 33.04
CA LYS A 622 -17.45 8.02 34.12
C LYS A 622 -16.66 6.71 33.89
N PRO A 623 -15.38 6.61 34.27
CA PRO A 623 -14.57 5.40 34.09
C PRO A 623 -15.16 4.12 34.68
N GLU A 624 -15.88 4.22 35.81
CA GLU A 624 -16.46 3.07 36.52
C GLU A 624 -17.52 2.33 35.68
N PHE A 625 -18.19 3.03 34.75
CA PHE A 625 -19.12 2.42 33.80
C PHE A 625 -18.40 1.37 32.93
N TRP A 626 -17.18 1.66 32.48
CA TRP A 626 -16.41 0.80 31.59
C TRP A 626 -15.61 -0.28 32.32
N GLN A 627 -15.18 -0.03 33.57
CA GLN A 627 -14.41 -1.00 34.36
C GLN A 627 -15.17 -2.31 34.63
N SER A 628 -16.51 -2.25 34.61
CA SER A 628 -17.38 -3.41 34.80
C SER A 628 -17.72 -4.14 33.49
N ALA A 629 -17.35 -3.56 32.34
CA ALA A 629 -17.64 -4.12 31.02
C ALA A 629 -16.77 -5.35 30.74
N GLU A 630 -17.29 -6.25 29.90
CA GLU A 630 -16.52 -7.40 29.45
C GLU A 630 -15.52 -7.00 28.36
N VAL A 631 -14.28 -7.48 28.48
CA VAL A 631 -13.21 -7.28 27.49
C VAL A 631 -12.96 -8.56 26.70
N ILE A 632 -12.99 -8.50 25.38
CA ILE A 632 -12.63 -9.59 24.47
C ILE A 632 -11.24 -9.29 23.88
N ASP A 633 -10.28 -10.18 24.09
CA ASP A 633 -8.91 -10.07 23.57
C ASP A 633 -8.75 -10.90 22.30
N TRP A 634 -9.05 -10.28 21.16
CA TRP A 634 -8.89 -10.91 19.85
C TRP A 634 -7.41 -11.16 19.52
N GLU A 635 -6.56 -10.14 19.67
CA GLU A 635 -5.15 -10.19 19.31
C GLU A 635 -4.41 -11.35 19.98
N THR A 636 -4.51 -11.50 21.29
CA THR A 636 -3.85 -12.64 21.97
C THR A 636 -4.42 -13.98 21.49
N ALA A 637 -5.73 -14.07 21.25
CA ALA A 637 -6.33 -15.29 20.71
C ALA A 637 -5.87 -15.64 19.29
N THR A 638 -5.41 -14.66 18.51
CA THR A 638 -4.82 -14.90 17.18
C THR A 638 -3.38 -15.42 17.22
N GLU A 639 -2.69 -15.37 18.37
CA GLU A 639 -1.29 -15.84 18.46
C GLU A 639 -1.18 -17.30 18.04
N THR A 640 -2.00 -18.18 18.61
CA THR A 640 -2.01 -19.61 18.30
C THR A 640 -2.22 -19.90 16.80
N PRO A 641 -3.28 -19.41 16.12
CA PRO A 641 -3.46 -19.68 14.69
C PRO A 641 -2.41 -19.00 13.80
N ILE A 642 -1.79 -17.88 14.20
CA ILE A 642 -0.70 -17.23 13.45
C ILE A 642 0.60 -18.04 13.60
N THR A 643 0.96 -18.41 14.84
CA THR A 643 2.17 -19.20 15.11
C THR A 643 2.06 -20.62 14.55
N ALA A 644 0.87 -21.21 14.54
CA ALA A 644 0.62 -22.50 13.88
C ALA A 644 0.89 -22.48 12.37
N ARG A 645 0.95 -21.31 11.74
CA ARG A 645 1.34 -21.12 10.33
C ARG A 645 2.81 -20.72 10.16
N ASN A 646 3.60 -20.77 11.23
CA ASN A 646 5.00 -20.30 11.26
C ASN A 646 5.14 -18.79 10.95
N GLU A 647 4.12 -17.99 11.28
CA GLU A 647 4.17 -16.53 11.20
C GLU A 647 4.42 -15.94 12.59
N THR A 648 5.12 -14.82 12.68
CA THR A 648 5.29 -14.08 13.95
C THR A 648 4.16 -13.07 14.11
N PRO A 649 3.33 -13.14 15.17
CA PRO A 649 2.31 -12.13 15.43
C PRO A 649 2.90 -10.71 15.52
N ARG A 650 2.30 -9.77 14.80
CA ARG A 650 2.67 -8.34 14.76
C ARG A 650 1.42 -7.50 15.03
N HIS A 651 0.91 -7.58 16.25
CA HIS A 651 -0.31 -6.89 16.63
C HIS A 651 -0.08 -5.38 16.72
N ARG A 652 -0.80 -4.63 15.88
CA ARG A 652 -0.71 -3.16 15.82
C ARG A 652 -1.00 -2.46 17.15
N TYR A 653 -1.93 -3.02 17.94
CA TYR A 653 -2.50 -2.33 19.10
C TYR A 653 -2.09 -2.93 20.45
N LYS A 654 -1.28 -4.00 20.50
CA LYS A 654 -0.89 -4.67 21.74
C LYS A 654 0.31 -3.95 22.38
N PRO A 655 0.14 -3.19 23.47
CA PRO A 655 1.23 -2.42 24.06
C PRO A 655 2.05 -3.27 25.05
N THR A 656 3.32 -2.94 25.24
CA THR A 656 4.13 -3.50 26.33
C THR A 656 3.74 -2.84 27.67
N GLY A 657 3.30 -3.64 28.65
CA GLY A 657 3.10 -3.18 30.03
C GLY A 657 1.82 -2.41 30.34
N SER A 658 0.76 -2.51 29.52
CA SER A 658 -0.52 -1.86 29.84
C SER A 658 -1.27 -2.55 30.99
N PRO A 659 -1.98 -1.80 31.84
CA PRO A 659 -2.89 -2.36 32.84
C PRO A 659 -3.91 -3.29 32.18
N LYS A 660 -4.15 -4.46 32.77
CA LYS A 660 -5.16 -5.41 32.27
C LYS A 660 -6.52 -5.13 32.89
N ALA A 661 -7.57 -5.34 32.10
CA ALA A 661 -8.94 -5.27 32.59
C ALA A 661 -9.22 -6.39 33.60
N SER A 662 -10.15 -6.11 34.52
CA SER A 662 -10.55 -7.04 35.58
C SER A 662 -11.34 -8.25 35.08
N LYS A 663 -12.04 -8.12 33.94
CA LYS A 663 -12.90 -9.15 33.33
C LYS A 663 -12.60 -9.33 31.85
N THR A 664 -11.68 -10.24 31.54
CA THR A 664 -11.29 -10.61 30.17
C THR A 664 -11.87 -11.97 29.79
N ALA A 665 -12.57 -12.03 28.67
CA ALA A 665 -13.11 -13.25 28.09
C ALA A 665 -12.07 -13.99 27.24
N GLU A 666 -11.93 -15.30 27.44
CA GLU A 666 -11.13 -16.15 26.56
C GLU A 666 -11.84 -16.38 25.22
N LEU A 667 -11.05 -16.36 24.14
CA LEU A 667 -11.48 -16.66 22.78
C LEU A 667 -10.61 -17.78 22.22
N ARG A 668 -11.22 -18.81 21.62
CA ARG A 668 -10.49 -19.92 20.98
C ARG A 668 -10.70 -19.86 19.48
N LEU A 669 -9.61 -19.64 18.75
CA LEU A 669 -9.64 -19.46 17.30
C LEU A 669 -9.05 -20.67 16.59
N VAL A 670 -9.66 -21.05 15.47
CA VAL A 670 -9.06 -21.96 14.49
C VAL A 670 -8.48 -21.16 13.33
N SER A 671 -7.58 -21.76 12.55
CA SER A 671 -6.84 -21.07 11.48
C SER A 671 -7.74 -20.37 10.46
N SER A 672 -8.91 -20.93 10.14
CA SER A 672 -9.84 -20.32 9.17
C SER A 672 -10.52 -19.05 9.66
N MET A 673 -10.46 -18.74 10.97
CA MET A 673 -11.01 -17.52 11.56
C MET A 673 -10.06 -16.32 11.47
N VAL A 674 -8.78 -16.57 11.16
CA VAL A 674 -7.73 -15.54 11.11
C VAL A 674 -7.14 -15.52 9.72
N GLU A 675 -7.23 -14.39 9.04
CA GLU A 675 -6.59 -14.18 7.74
C GLU A 675 -5.10 -14.49 7.80
N GLN A 676 -4.54 -14.88 6.66
CA GLN A 676 -3.10 -15.14 6.57
C GLN A 676 -2.28 -13.89 6.81
N GLY A 677 -1.06 -14.06 7.30
CA GLY A 677 -0.16 -12.98 7.64
C GLY A 677 -0.17 -12.62 9.14
N PRO A 678 0.84 -11.85 9.55
CA PRO A 678 1.19 -11.70 10.96
C PRO A 678 0.27 -10.76 11.75
N LEU A 679 -0.66 -10.07 11.08
CA LEU A 679 -1.40 -8.95 11.68
C LEU A 679 -2.62 -9.39 12.49
N GLY A 680 -2.99 -10.67 12.44
CA GLY A 680 -4.16 -11.19 13.14
C GLY A 680 -5.49 -10.60 12.65
N MET A 681 -5.60 -10.23 11.37
CA MET A 681 -6.86 -9.76 10.81
C MET A 681 -7.91 -10.88 10.83
N PRO A 682 -9.17 -10.64 11.25
CA PRO A 682 -10.21 -11.65 11.17
C PRO A 682 -10.61 -11.95 9.73
N SER A 683 -10.85 -13.23 9.45
CA SER A 683 -11.63 -13.63 8.29
C SER A 683 -13.13 -13.40 8.55
N TRP A 684 -13.97 -13.64 7.55
CA TRP A 684 -15.42 -13.61 7.77
C TRP A 684 -15.88 -14.57 8.87
N ALA A 685 -15.28 -15.76 8.96
CA ALA A 685 -15.57 -16.71 10.04
C ALA A 685 -15.15 -16.16 11.41
N GLY A 686 -14.03 -15.44 11.50
CA GLY A 686 -13.59 -14.78 12.74
C GLY A 686 -14.48 -13.62 13.18
N ILE A 687 -14.98 -12.82 12.22
CA ILE A 687 -16.00 -11.79 12.50
C ILE A 687 -17.27 -12.43 13.05
N ARG A 688 -17.80 -13.44 12.38
CA ARG A 688 -19.02 -14.14 12.84
C ARG A 688 -18.83 -14.77 14.21
N HIS A 689 -17.69 -15.42 14.45
CA HIS A 689 -17.39 -16.11 15.70
C HIS A 689 -17.50 -15.20 16.93
N VAL A 690 -16.90 -14.00 16.87
CA VAL A 690 -16.98 -13.03 17.99
C VAL A 690 -18.41 -12.54 18.19
N LEU A 691 -19.13 -12.21 17.11
CA LEU A 691 -20.53 -11.76 17.20
C LEU A 691 -21.47 -12.86 17.74
N GLU A 692 -21.28 -14.12 17.33
CA GLU A 692 -22.04 -15.28 17.81
C GLU A 692 -21.74 -15.57 19.30
N ARG A 693 -20.48 -15.41 19.72
CA ARG A 693 -20.08 -15.50 21.13
C ARG A 693 -20.76 -14.42 21.97
N ILE A 694 -20.78 -13.17 21.49
CA ILE A 694 -21.52 -12.08 22.15
C ILE A 694 -23.01 -12.41 22.24
N ALA A 695 -23.60 -12.98 21.18
CA ALA A 695 -25.02 -13.32 21.17
C ALA A 695 -25.40 -14.42 22.18
N THR A 696 -24.49 -15.35 22.46
CA THR A 696 -24.77 -16.52 23.30
C THR A 696 -24.34 -16.36 24.75
N GLY A 697 -23.41 -15.46 25.06
CA GLY A 697 -22.90 -15.22 26.42
C GLY A 697 -22.09 -16.39 27.02
N ALA A 698 -21.89 -17.48 26.27
CA ALA A 698 -21.10 -18.65 26.65
C ALA A 698 -19.69 -18.60 26.03
N PRO A 699 -18.66 -19.24 26.64
CA PRO A 699 -17.42 -19.51 25.92
C PRO A 699 -17.77 -20.33 24.67
N ALA A 700 -17.26 -19.92 23.51
CA ALA A 700 -17.63 -20.55 22.24
C ALA A 700 -17.34 -22.06 22.28
N THR A 701 -18.38 -22.89 22.19
CA THR A 701 -18.25 -24.35 22.18
C THR A 701 -17.81 -24.84 20.80
N LYS A 702 -17.20 -26.03 20.79
CA LYS A 702 -16.43 -26.70 19.72
C LYS A 702 -16.78 -26.29 18.26
N PRO A 703 -15.75 -26.11 17.39
CA PRO A 703 -15.96 -25.90 15.96
C PRO A 703 -16.69 -27.09 15.31
N PRO A 704 -17.50 -26.86 14.27
CA PRO A 704 -18.18 -27.92 13.54
C PRO A 704 -17.16 -28.90 12.96
N ALA A 705 -17.32 -30.18 13.29
CA ALA A 705 -16.50 -31.25 12.73
C ALA A 705 -16.76 -31.38 11.23
N GLN A 706 -15.77 -31.04 10.40
CA GLN A 706 -15.67 -31.56 9.05
C GLN A 706 -14.58 -32.63 9.02
N LYS A 707 -15.02 -33.88 8.83
CA LYS A 707 -14.17 -35.03 8.52
C LYS A 707 -13.47 -34.78 7.19
N VAL A 708 -12.15 -34.69 7.21
CA VAL A 708 -11.30 -35.13 6.08
C VAL A 708 -10.08 -35.80 6.69
N GLU A 709 -9.99 -37.11 6.50
CA GLU A 709 -8.77 -37.89 6.72
C GLU A 709 -7.69 -37.37 5.77
N VAL A 710 -6.59 -36.88 6.34
CA VAL A 710 -5.35 -36.70 5.60
C VAL A 710 -4.31 -37.52 6.33
N SER A 711 -3.77 -38.52 5.64
CA SER A 711 -2.74 -39.43 6.10
C SER A 711 -1.55 -38.65 6.69
N ASN A 712 -1.25 -38.92 7.97
CA ASN A 712 -0.08 -38.44 8.67
C ASN A 712 1.22 -38.77 7.91
N PRO A 713 2.15 -37.82 7.72
CA PRO A 713 3.55 -38.16 7.64
C PRO A 713 4.10 -38.32 9.06
N VAL A 714 4.41 -39.58 9.40
CA VAL A 714 5.39 -40.08 10.39
C VAL A 714 5.77 -39.12 11.52
N ALA A 715 5.23 -39.39 12.71
CA ALA A 715 5.82 -38.95 13.97
C ALA A 715 7.19 -39.61 14.15
N THR A 716 8.27 -38.82 14.16
CA THR A 716 9.51 -39.22 14.80
C THR A 716 9.42 -38.75 16.24
N SER A 717 9.35 -39.71 17.16
CA SER A 717 9.30 -39.49 18.61
C SER A 717 10.47 -38.63 19.07
N GLY A 718 10.19 -37.55 19.81
CA GLY A 718 11.17 -36.83 20.63
C GLY A 718 11.50 -35.38 20.28
N ILE A 719 10.97 -34.85 19.18
CA ILE A 719 11.34 -33.51 18.72
C ILE A 719 10.15 -32.57 18.84
N THR A 720 10.36 -31.39 19.42
CA THR A 720 9.36 -30.32 19.48
C THR A 720 9.77 -29.19 18.54
N ILE A 721 8.91 -28.81 17.61
CA ILE A 721 9.17 -27.68 16.69
C ILE A 721 8.21 -26.55 17.02
N GLU A 722 8.74 -25.36 17.30
CA GLU A 722 7.98 -24.13 17.49
C GLU A 722 8.54 -23.01 16.60
N GLY A 723 7.76 -22.65 15.56
CA GLY A 723 8.17 -21.69 14.54
C GLY A 723 9.45 -22.10 13.82
N ASP A 724 10.47 -21.25 13.90
CA ASP A 724 11.78 -21.49 13.27
C ASP A 724 12.76 -22.25 14.17
N ALA A 725 12.34 -22.74 15.35
CA ALA A 725 13.18 -23.44 16.30
C ALA A 725 12.74 -24.90 16.47
N LEU A 726 13.73 -25.78 16.54
CA LEU A 726 13.59 -27.19 16.84
C LEU A 726 14.21 -27.47 18.20
N LEU A 727 13.50 -28.13 19.10
CA LEU A 727 13.97 -28.58 20.41
C LEU A 727 14.06 -30.10 20.43
N THR A 728 15.20 -30.61 20.86
CA THR A 728 15.46 -32.05 21.04
C THR A 728 15.03 -32.54 22.42
N GLU A 729 14.96 -33.86 22.61
CA GLU A 729 14.69 -34.48 23.93
C GLU A 729 15.70 -34.04 25.00
N ASP A 730 16.96 -33.83 24.61
CA ASP A 730 18.06 -33.39 25.50
C ASP A 730 18.01 -31.89 25.87
N GLY A 731 16.95 -31.18 25.46
CA GLY A 731 16.73 -29.76 25.76
C GLY A 731 17.65 -28.82 24.98
N VAL A 732 18.13 -29.24 23.80
CA VAL A 732 18.95 -28.40 22.89
C VAL A 732 18.06 -27.86 21.78
N ALA A 733 18.10 -26.54 21.59
CA ALA A 733 17.35 -25.86 20.53
C ALA A 733 18.25 -25.55 19.32
N PHE A 734 17.75 -25.82 18.12
CA PHE A 734 18.38 -25.52 16.83
C PHE A 734 17.52 -24.54 16.03
N LEU A 735 18.16 -23.62 15.31
CA LEU A 735 17.47 -22.79 14.32
C LEU A 735 17.27 -23.63 13.05
N ILE A 736 16.03 -23.82 12.63
CA ILE A 736 15.67 -24.60 11.44
C ILE A 736 15.01 -23.75 10.34
N GLY A 737 14.51 -22.56 10.67
CA GLY A 737 13.77 -21.68 9.75
C GLY A 737 14.39 -20.29 9.54
N GLY A 738 13.53 -19.28 9.40
CA GLY A 738 13.90 -17.88 9.15
C GLY A 738 14.29 -17.57 7.70
N ASN A 739 14.70 -16.33 7.44
CA ASN A 739 15.04 -15.81 6.09
C ASN A 739 16.13 -16.60 5.33
N HIS A 740 16.87 -17.47 6.02
CA HIS A 740 17.97 -18.25 5.46
C HIS A 740 17.64 -19.73 5.24
N SER A 741 16.43 -20.18 5.60
CA SER A 741 15.94 -21.55 5.35
C SER A 741 16.93 -22.63 5.82
N VAL A 742 17.45 -22.48 7.04
CA VAL A 742 18.58 -23.25 7.59
C VAL A 742 18.40 -24.75 7.42
N LEU A 743 17.23 -25.29 7.73
CA LEU A 743 16.95 -26.73 7.60
C LEU A 743 17.05 -27.24 6.16
N LYS A 744 16.68 -26.44 5.15
CA LYS A 744 16.73 -26.87 3.75
C LYS A 744 18.18 -27.04 3.27
N TYR A 745 19.08 -26.18 3.72
CA TYR A 745 20.50 -26.31 3.42
C TYR A 745 21.16 -27.38 4.29
N ALA A 746 20.86 -27.42 5.59
CA ALA A 746 21.40 -28.41 6.52
C ALA A 746 21.02 -29.86 6.16
N THR A 747 19.87 -30.08 5.52
CA THR A 747 19.45 -31.41 5.02
C THR A 747 19.95 -31.71 3.60
N GLY A 748 20.67 -30.78 2.97
CA GLY A 748 21.12 -30.90 1.59
C GLY A 748 20.01 -30.81 0.54
N ALA A 749 18.78 -30.51 0.95
CA ALA A 749 17.64 -30.33 0.04
C ALA A 749 17.89 -29.16 -0.91
N TRP A 750 18.53 -28.10 -0.42
CA TRP A 750 19.00 -26.97 -1.20
C TRP A 750 20.52 -26.87 -1.19
N ARG A 751 21.07 -26.30 -2.26
CA ARG A 751 22.50 -26.01 -2.39
C ARG A 751 22.69 -24.55 -2.80
N PRO A 752 23.80 -23.92 -2.39
CA PRO A 752 24.14 -22.58 -2.86
C PRO A 752 24.26 -22.57 -4.40
N GLY A 753 23.78 -21.50 -5.02
CA GLY A 753 23.95 -21.31 -6.46
C GLY A 753 25.42 -21.06 -6.84
N PRO A 754 25.83 -21.35 -8.09
CA PRO A 754 27.19 -21.10 -8.57
C PRO A 754 27.64 -19.64 -8.38
N ASP A 755 26.76 -18.67 -8.61
CA ASP A 755 27.08 -17.24 -8.46
C ASP A 755 27.38 -16.87 -7.01
N SER A 756 26.71 -17.53 -6.07
CA SER A 756 26.92 -17.33 -4.63
C SER A 756 28.33 -17.79 -4.23
N LEU A 757 28.73 -18.97 -4.70
CA LEU A 757 30.08 -19.52 -4.52
C LEU A 757 31.15 -18.61 -5.16
N ALA A 758 30.91 -18.18 -6.40
CA ALA A 758 31.81 -17.30 -7.14
C ALA A 758 31.91 -15.90 -6.51
N ASN A 759 30.82 -15.35 -6.02
CA ASN A 759 30.80 -14.08 -5.28
C ASN A 759 31.62 -14.18 -4.00
N PHE A 760 31.47 -15.27 -3.25
CA PHE A 760 32.27 -15.49 -2.03
C PHE A 760 33.77 -15.53 -2.34
N GLU A 761 34.20 -16.35 -3.31
CA GLU A 761 35.60 -16.42 -3.75
C GLU A 761 36.12 -15.04 -4.18
N ARG A 762 35.36 -14.31 -5.01
CA ARG A 762 35.72 -12.95 -5.46
C ARG A 762 35.82 -11.96 -4.31
N ASN A 763 34.88 -12.00 -3.36
CA ASN A 763 34.91 -11.14 -2.18
C ASN A 763 36.13 -11.45 -1.32
N ILE A 764 36.41 -12.72 -1.00
CA ILE A 764 37.60 -13.10 -0.22
C ILE A 764 38.89 -12.63 -0.90
N ALA A 765 39.01 -12.84 -2.22
CA ALA A 765 40.16 -12.38 -2.99
C ALA A 765 40.32 -10.85 -2.95
N SER A 766 39.22 -10.11 -3.12
CA SER A 766 39.20 -8.64 -3.06
C SER A 766 39.56 -8.12 -1.67
N ARG A 767 38.93 -8.67 -0.63
CA ARG A 767 39.18 -8.33 0.78
C ARG A 767 40.64 -8.54 1.16
N GLY A 768 41.24 -9.67 0.75
CA GLY A 768 42.66 -9.93 0.97
C GLY A 768 43.58 -8.91 0.29
N LYS A 769 43.24 -8.47 -0.94
CA LYS A 769 43.99 -7.40 -1.63
C LYS A 769 43.86 -6.06 -0.91
N ILE A 770 42.65 -5.69 -0.49
CA ILE A 770 42.38 -4.43 0.22
C ILE A 770 43.15 -4.40 1.54
N ALA A 771 43.09 -5.49 2.31
CA ALA A 771 43.83 -5.60 3.56
C ALA A 771 45.35 -5.51 3.34
N SER A 772 45.87 -6.22 2.33
CA SER A 772 47.29 -6.14 1.98
C SER A 772 47.71 -4.74 1.55
N ALA A 773 46.88 -4.03 0.78
CA ALA A 773 47.13 -2.64 0.38
C ALA A 773 47.11 -1.66 1.56
N ALA A 774 46.31 -1.96 2.60
CA ALA A 774 46.28 -1.22 3.86
C ALA A 774 47.42 -1.60 4.82
N GLY A 775 48.24 -2.61 4.49
CA GLY A 775 49.26 -3.15 5.40
C GLY A 775 48.67 -3.96 6.57
N ALA A 776 47.40 -4.34 6.50
CA ALA A 776 46.68 -5.04 7.55
C ALA A 776 46.73 -6.56 7.37
N ARG A 777 46.84 -7.31 8.47
CA ARG A 777 46.66 -8.78 8.46
C ARG A 777 45.17 -9.12 8.30
N PHE A 778 44.84 -10.21 7.61
CA PHE A 778 43.47 -10.51 7.24
C PHE A 778 43.07 -11.96 7.46
N ALA A 779 41.86 -12.16 8.01
CA ALA A 779 41.15 -13.42 7.93
C ALA A 779 39.63 -13.21 7.81
N HIS A 780 38.98 -14.13 7.13
CA HIS A 780 37.53 -14.25 7.10
C HIS A 780 37.07 -15.45 7.92
N VAL A 781 36.09 -15.26 8.80
CA VAL A 781 35.56 -16.31 9.67
C VAL A 781 34.14 -16.67 9.25
N ILE A 782 33.95 -17.93 8.85
CA ILE A 782 32.62 -18.52 8.73
C ILE A 782 32.29 -19.10 10.11
N PHE A 783 31.42 -18.43 10.86
CA PHE A 783 30.94 -18.95 12.14
C PHE A 783 29.99 -20.10 11.87
N PRO A 784 30.31 -21.36 12.24
CA PRO A 784 29.46 -22.49 11.93
C PRO A 784 28.10 -22.33 12.61
N ASP A 785 27.05 -22.81 11.97
CA ASP A 785 25.77 -22.92 12.66
C ASP A 785 25.83 -24.08 13.66
N LYS A 786 24.99 -24.02 14.70
CA LYS A 786 24.99 -25.03 15.77
C LYS A 786 24.84 -26.46 15.24
N GLN A 787 23.97 -26.70 14.25
CA GLN A 787 23.78 -28.03 13.67
C GLN A 787 25.00 -28.56 12.93
N SER A 788 25.90 -27.69 12.46
CA SER A 788 27.14 -28.08 11.81
C SER A 788 28.20 -28.58 12.81
N VAL A 789 28.11 -28.15 14.08
CA VAL A 789 29.05 -28.54 15.15
C VAL A 789 28.46 -29.63 16.05
N MET A 790 27.23 -29.46 16.49
CA MET A 790 26.50 -30.44 17.32
C MET A 790 25.74 -31.42 16.42
N THR A 791 26.46 -32.08 15.51
CA THR A 791 25.88 -32.93 14.47
C THR A 791 25.06 -34.07 15.05
N GLU A 792 25.53 -34.72 16.11
CA GLU A 792 24.90 -35.90 16.73
C GLU A 792 23.59 -35.53 17.42
N ALA A 793 23.52 -34.32 17.99
CA ALA A 793 22.33 -33.80 18.64
C ALA A 793 21.28 -33.27 17.65
N PHE A 794 21.66 -32.99 16.40
CA PHE A 794 20.71 -32.54 15.39
C PHE A 794 19.94 -33.72 14.78
N PRO A 795 18.59 -33.70 14.75
CA PRO A 795 17.83 -34.90 14.41
C PRO A 795 17.81 -35.27 12.92
N TYR A 796 18.25 -34.38 12.03
CA TYR A 796 18.27 -34.64 10.60
C TYR A 796 19.67 -34.99 10.14
N GLN A 797 19.87 -36.24 9.74
CA GLN A 797 21.15 -36.78 9.27
C GLN A 797 21.08 -37.22 7.81
N PRO A 798 22.18 -37.08 7.05
CA PRO A 798 23.43 -36.40 7.42
C PRO A 798 23.29 -34.86 7.39
N VAL A 799 24.08 -34.15 8.20
CA VAL A 799 24.14 -32.68 8.16
C VAL A 799 25.03 -32.21 7.03
N THR A 800 24.46 -31.43 6.12
CA THR A 800 25.20 -30.67 5.10
C THR A 800 25.68 -29.35 5.68
N ARG A 801 27.00 -29.17 5.73
CA ARG A 801 27.67 -27.95 6.18
C ARG A 801 27.93 -27.03 4.99
N LEU A 802 27.35 -25.82 5.02
CA LEU A 802 27.62 -24.82 3.98
C LEU A 802 29.09 -24.37 4.01
N GLY A 803 29.71 -24.28 5.19
CA GLY A 803 31.12 -23.90 5.30
C GLY A 803 32.03 -24.85 4.53
N ASP A 804 31.77 -26.15 4.55
CA ASP A 804 32.53 -27.14 3.76
C ASP A 804 32.35 -26.91 2.25
N LEU A 805 31.11 -26.67 1.80
CA LEU A 805 30.83 -26.40 0.39
C LEU A 805 31.56 -25.16 -0.13
N TYR A 806 31.59 -24.09 0.67
CA TYR A 806 32.26 -22.84 0.29
C TYR A 806 33.78 -22.96 0.37
N THR A 807 34.33 -23.54 1.43
CA THR A 807 35.79 -23.71 1.58
C THR A 807 36.39 -24.67 0.55
N ALA A 808 35.64 -25.69 0.12
CA ALA A 808 36.01 -26.57 -0.97
C ALA A 808 36.06 -25.83 -2.33
N HIS A 809 35.22 -24.81 -2.52
CA HIS A 809 35.18 -23.99 -3.74
C HIS A 809 36.34 -22.98 -3.84
N LEU A 810 36.95 -22.60 -2.71
CA LEU A 810 38.04 -21.61 -2.68
C LEU A 810 39.30 -22.13 -3.39
N GLY A 811 39.97 -21.24 -4.13
CA GLY A 811 41.28 -21.52 -4.71
C GLY A 811 42.43 -21.50 -3.69
N ASP A 812 43.61 -21.96 -4.09
CA ASP A 812 44.78 -22.09 -3.21
C ASP A 812 45.24 -20.77 -2.56
N ARG A 813 44.93 -19.62 -3.20
CA ARG A 813 45.30 -18.29 -2.69
C ARG A 813 44.28 -17.71 -1.71
N THR A 814 43.01 -18.10 -1.79
CA THR A 814 41.91 -17.57 -0.98
C THR A 814 41.54 -18.49 0.16
N ARG A 815 41.70 -19.81 0.00
CA ARG A 815 41.45 -20.81 1.06
C ARG A 815 42.20 -20.52 2.36
N PRO A 816 43.50 -20.14 2.36
CA PRO A 816 44.22 -19.79 3.59
C PRO A 816 43.64 -18.56 4.30
N LEU A 817 42.90 -17.69 3.61
CA LEU A 817 42.29 -16.50 4.20
C LEU A 817 40.97 -16.80 4.93
N VAL A 818 40.40 -18.01 4.78
CA VAL A 818 39.10 -18.37 5.36
C VAL A 818 39.26 -19.39 6.49
N LEU A 819 38.66 -19.10 7.63
CA LEU A 819 38.57 -19.97 8.79
C LEU A 819 37.13 -20.49 8.93
N TYR A 820 36.96 -21.81 8.90
CA TYR A 820 35.69 -22.49 9.20
C TYR A 820 35.94 -23.50 10.34
N PRO A 821 35.69 -23.13 11.60
CA PRO A 821 36.15 -23.89 12.76
C PRO A 821 35.14 -24.96 13.23
N ALA A 822 34.36 -25.56 12.33
CA ALA A 822 33.30 -26.49 12.73
C ALA A 822 33.83 -27.73 13.47
N ASP A 823 34.88 -28.36 12.94
CA ASP A 823 35.48 -29.55 13.55
C ASP A 823 36.22 -29.21 14.85
N GLN A 824 36.96 -28.09 14.88
CA GLN A 824 37.67 -27.66 16.08
C GLN A 824 36.71 -27.30 17.23
N LEU A 825 35.52 -26.81 16.92
CA LEU A 825 34.47 -26.56 17.92
C LEU A 825 33.73 -27.84 18.34
N HIS A 826 33.66 -28.83 17.47
CA HIS A 826 33.11 -30.15 17.79
C HIS A 826 34.02 -30.89 18.77
N ASP A 827 35.33 -30.85 18.53
CA ASP A 827 36.36 -31.50 19.34
C ASP A 827 36.76 -30.69 20.59
N ALA A 828 36.13 -29.54 20.84
CA ALA A 828 36.48 -28.67 21.97
C ALA A 828 36.12 -29.35 23.32
N PRO A 829 36.96 -29.19 24.35
CA PRO A 829 36.73 -29.83 25.65
C PRO A 829 35.51 -29.25 26.38
N GLU A 830 35.21 -27.98 26.16
CA GLU A 830 34.05 -27.27 26.71
C GLU A 830 32.95 -27.11 25.65
N PRO A 831 31.66 -27.14 26.02
CA PRO A 831 30.57 -26.99 25.07
C PRO A 831 30.67 -25.71 24.24
N ALA A 832 30.76 -25.85 22.92
CA ALA A 832 30.94 -24.71 22.01
C ALA A 832 29.69 -23.82 21.86
N PHE A 833 28.48 -24.36 22.07
CA PHE A 833 27.22 -23.65 21.87
C PHE A 833 26.33 -23.64 23.11
N GLN A 834 25.59 -22.54 23.24
CA GLN A 834 24.53 -22.42 24.24
C GLN A 834 23.34 -23.32 23.87
N LYS A 835 22.69 -23.95 24.85
CA LYS A 835 21.60 -24.92 24.55
C LYS A 835 20.40 -24.29 23.86
N LEU A 836 19.94 -23.13 24.34
CA LEU A 836 18.74 -22.44 23.88
C LEU A 836 19.04 -21.12 23.15
N ASP A 837 20.26 -20.95 22.64
CA ASP A 837 20.67 -19.77 21.87
C ASP A 837 21.39 -20.15 20.58
N THR A 838 21.26 -19.40 19.49
CA THR A 838 21.94 -19.68 18.21
C THR A 838 23.46 -19.49 18.28
N HIS A 839 23.98 -18.82 19.30
CA HIS A 839 25.38 -18.42 19.36
C HIS A 839 26.26 -19.34 20.23
N LEU A 840 27.57 -19.11 20.11
CA LEU A 840 28.61 -19.78 20.87
C LEU A 840 28.52 -19.47 22.37
N THR A 841 29.06 -20.36 23.19
CA THR A 841 29.44 -20.03 24.57
C THR A 841 30.65 -19.09 24.58
N ASP A 842 30.99 -18.48 25.73
CA ASP A 842 32.24 -17.73 25.85
C ASP A 842 33.47 -18.65 25.65
N HIS A 843 33.40 -19.93 26.04
CA HIS A 843 34.45 -20.92 25.75
C HIS A 843 34.56 -21.23 24.25
N GLY A 844 33.42 -21.42 23.56
CA GLY A 844 33.40 -21.60 22.11
C GLY A 844 33.95 -20.38 21.38
N SER A 845 33.57 -19.19 21.83
CA SER A 845 34.10 -17.92 21.30
C SER A 845 35.61 -17.78 21.52
N LEU A 846 36.11 -18.18 22.70
CA LEU A 846 37.54 -18.20 23.00
C LEU A 846 38.30 -19.20 22.09
N ALA A 847 37.73 -20.37 21.82
CA ALA A 847 38.31 -21.34 20.88
C ALA A 847 38.41 -20.76 19.45
N VAL A 848 37.36 -20.09 18.97
CA VAL A 848 37.41 -19.38 17.68
C VAL A 848 38.45 -18.26 17.71
N LEU A 849 38.55 -17.49 18.81
CA LEU A 849 39.53 -16.42 18.95
C LEU A 849 40.97 -16.96 18.86
N ARG A 850 41.30 -18.07 19.51
CA ARG A 850 42.62 -18.71 19.40
C ARG A 850 42.97 -19.04 17.94
N LEU A 851 42.00 -19.57 17.19
CA LEU A 851 42.17 -19.88 15.76
C LEU A 851 42.29 -18.62 14.89
N MET A 852 41.54 -17.57 15.21
CA MET A 852 41.64 -16.27 14.53
C MET A 852 43.03 -15.66 14.72
N LEU A 853 43.54 -15.63 15.96
CA LEU A 853 44.86 -15.08 16.28
C LEU A 853 45.99 -15.88 15.63
N ALA A 854 45.90 -17.22 15.67
CA ALA A 854 46.84 -18.09 14.96
C ALA A 854 46.82 -17.82 13.45
N ARG A 855 45.63 -17.55 12.87
CA ARG A 855 45.51 -17.27 11.43
C ARG A 855 46.20 -15.98 11.01
N VAL A 856 46.24 -14.99 11.88
CA VAL A 856 46.92 -13.71 11.64
C VAL A 856 48.25 -13.59 12.38
N ASP A 857 48.82 -14.71 12.87
CA ASP A 857 50.11 -14.80 13.55
C ASP A 857 50.28 -13.81 14.73
N ILE A 858 49.26 -13.71 15.59
CA ILE A 858 49.28 -12.91 16.82
C ILE A 858 49.36 -13.84 18.03
N GLN A 859 50.34 -13.61 18.89
CA GLN A 859 50.55 -14.35 20.14
C GLN A 859 50.03 -13.54 21.32
N ALA A 860 48.99 -14.01 22.01
CA ALA A 860 48.34 -13.26 23.10
C ALA A 860 48.00 -14.16 24.30
N GLU A 861 48.92 -15.02 24.72
CA GLU A 861 48.64 -16.04 25.74
C GLU A 861 48.25 -15.43 27.09
N ARG A 862 48.78 -14.26 27.46
CA ARG A 862 48.41 -13.61 28.73
C ARG A 862 46.92 -13.26 28.73
N ALA A 863 46.44 -12.63 27.67
CA ALA A 863 45.05 -12.24 27.48
C ALA A 863 44.15 -13.48 27.36
N LEU A 864 44.58 -14.49 26.60
CA LEU A 864 43.82 -15.73 26.41
C LEU A 864 43.63 -16.50 27.73
N THR A 865 44.71 -16.66 28.53
CA THR A 865 44.62 -17.24 29.88
C THR A 865 43.72 -16.41 30.80
N GLN A 866 43.81 -15.07 30.73
CA GLN A 866 42.97 -14.20 31.54
C GLN A 866 41.48 -14.30 31.16
N ILE A 867 41.16 -14.32 29.86
CA ILE A 867 39.79 -14.50 29.38
C ILE A 867 39.23 -15.83 29.93
N GLU A 868 39.97 -16.92 29.74
CA GLU A 868 39.58 -18.27 30.17
C GLU A 868 39.28 -18.32 31.67
N ALA A 869 40.16 -17.76 32.50
CA ALA A 869 39.99 -17.69 33.95
C ALA A 869 38.79 -16.82 34.39
N ARG A 870 38.24 -15.99 33.51
CA ARG A 870 37.13 -15.06 33.80
C ARG A 870 35.79 -15.50 33.22
N ILE A 871 35.72 -16.63 32.52
CA ILE A 871 34.45 -17.26 32.15
C ILE A 871 33.90 -18.01 33.36
N MET A 872 33.38 -17.27 34.33
CA MET A 872 33.06 -17.81 35.65
C MET A 872 31.75 -17.30 36.26
N LYS A 873 31.09 -16.31 35.65
CA LYS A 873 29.89 -15.69 36.22
C LYS A 873 28.66 -16.51 35.87
N PRO A 874 27.98 -17.14 36.85
CA PRO A 874 26.75 -17.87 36.58
C PRO A 874 25.65 -16.90 36.16
N GLN A 875 24.91 -17.25 35.13
CA GLN A 875 23.77 -16.48 34.64
C GLN A 875 22.66 -17.43 34.18
N ARG A 876 21.42 -16.97 34.37
CA ARG A 876 20.22 -17.62 33.83
C ARG A 876 19.51 -16.69 32.86
N TRP A 877 19.24 -17.16 31.66
CA TRP A 877 18.55 -16.41 30.61
C TRP A 877 17.92 -17.37 29.62
N SER A 878 17.09 -16.91 28.68
CA SER A 878 16.42 -17.83 27.76
C SER A 878 17.21 -18.25 26.52
N GLY A 879 18.22 -17.47 26.16
CA GLY A 879 18.73 -17.47 24.79
C GLY A 879 17.71 -16.98 23.75
N ASP A 880 18.19 -16.66 22.55
CA ASP A 880 17.36 -16.22 21.43
C ASP A 880 16.41 -17.30 20.89
N LEU A 881 16.75 -18.59 21.02
CA LEU A 881 15.88 -19.71 20.64
C LEU A 881 14.93 -20.08 21.78
N GLY A 882 15.34 -20.03 23.05
CA GLY A 882 14.42 -20.27 24.17
C GLY A 882 13.31 -19.22 24.26
N ASN A 883 13.55 -18.02 23.73
CA ASN A 883 12.51 -16.99 23.49
C ASN A 883 11.41 -17.41 22.51
N LYS A 884 11.67 -18.41 21.65
CA LYS A 884 10.74 -18.85 20.59
C LYS A 884 9.74 -19.90 21.06
N PHE A 885 9.96 -20.50 22.24
CA PHE A 885 9.10 -21.54 22.80
C PHE A 885 8.06 -20.94 23.77
N THR A 886 6.89 -21.57 23.90
CA THR A 886 5.82 -21.15 24.82
C THR A 886 5.38 -22.31 25.75
N PRO A 887 5.66 -22.23 27.07
CA PRO A 887 6.30 -21.12 27.77
C PRO A 887 7.77 -20.96 27.41
N ARG A 888 8.28 -19.73 27.55
CA ARG A 888 9.69 -19.39 27.32
C ARG A 888 10.58 -20.34 28.11
N LEU A 889 11.54 -20.95 27.42
CA LEU A 889 12.52 -21.83 28.03
C LEU A 889 13.70 -21.02 28.56
N PHE A 890 14.30 -21.49 29.65
CA PHE A 890 15.45 -20.86 30.28
C PHE A 890 16.62 -21.84 30.35
N GLN A 891 17.81 -21.32 30.09
CA GLN A 891 19.08 -22.01 30.26
C GLN A 891 19.90 -21.34 31.38
N GLU A 892 20.80 -22.12 31.94
CA GLU A 892 21.80 -21.68 32.89
C GLU A 892 23.18 -21.94 32.28
N GLY A 893 24.12 -21.02 32.52
CA GLY A 893 25.48 -21.13 32.02
C GLY A 893 26.41 -20.14 32.70
N VAL A 894 27.69 -20.25 32.41
CA VAL A 894 28.70 -19.27 32.82
C VAL A 894 28.98 -18.31 31.67
N VAL A 895 29.15 -17.04 32.01
CA VAL A 895 29.52 -15.98 31.05
C VAL A 895 30.81 -15.29 31.50
N LEU A 896 31.45 -14.59 30.57
CA LEU A 896 32.65 -13.80 30.80
C LEU A 896 32.38 -12.63 31.77
N ASP A 897 33.14 -12.59 32.86
CA ASP A 897 33.17 -11.50 33.84
C ASP A 897 34.47 -10.70 33.70
N ALA A 898 34.56 -9.92 32.62
CA ALA A 898 35.75 -9.14 32.30
C ALA A 898 36.18 -8.24 33.47
N ASN A 899 37.45 -8.36 33.86
CA ASN A 899 38.06 -7.58 34.95
C ASN A 899 39.12 -6.58 34.45
N TRP A 900 39.28 -6.43 33.14
CA TRP A 900 40.18 -5.45 32.53
C TRP A 900 39.45 -4.13 32.24
N PRO A 901 40.19 -3.00 32.18
CA PRO A 901 39.60 -1.69 31.98
C PRO A 901 39.23 -1.48 30.50
N VAL A 902 37.96 -1.67 30.17
CA VAL A 902 37.44 -1.46 28.81
C VAL A 902 36.37 -0.36 28.78
N THR A 903 36.52 0.58 27.85
CA THR A 903 35.49 1.57 27.51
C THR A 903 34.72 1.08 26.29
N GLU A 904 33.41 0.96 26.40
CA GLU A 904 32.52 0.54 25.30
C GLU A 904 31.62 1.69 24.85
N LEU A 905 31.60 1.97 23.54
CA LEU A 905 30.74 2.98 22.93
C LEU A 905 30.03 2.37 21.72
N ARG A 906 28.75 2.68 21.54
CA ARG A 906 27.94 2.09 20.47
C ARG A 906 27.17 3.17 19.73
N SER A 907 27.09 3.05 18.41
CA SER A 907 26.27 3.96 17.61
C SER A 907 24.81 3.86 18.04
N PRO A 908 24.06 4.96 18.07
CA PRO A 908 22.62 4.92 18.31
C PRO A 908 21.91 4.09 17.22
N GLY A 909 20.92 3.28 17.62
CA GLY A 909 20.14 2.44 16.72
C GLY A 909 19.94 1.01 17.22
N GLY A 910 18.92 0.32 16.69
CA GLY A 910 18.53 -1.04 17.07
C GLY A 910 18.31 -1.97 15.88
N PHE A 911 18.99 -1.72 14.76
CA PHE A 911 18.80 -2.44 13.50
C PHE A 911 19.87 -3.51 13.26
N ASN A 912 19.62 -4.42 12.32
CA ASN A 912 20.51 -5.56 12.03
C ASN A 912 21.74 -5.23 11.17
N ASN A 913 21.77 -4.10 10.46
CA ASN A 913 22.92 -3.63 9.65
C ASN A 913 23.13 -2.13 9.87
N GLY A 914 24.38 -1.66 9.89
CA GLY A 914 24.75 -0.24 10.07
C GLY A 914 25.12 0.17 11.49
N MET A 915 25.20 -0.78 12.43
CA MET A 915 25.68 -0.51 13.79
C MET A 915 27.21 -0.47 13.85
N ILE A 916 27.74 0.39 14.71
CA ILE A 916 29.16 0.51 15.02
C ILE A 916 29.35 0.28 16.52
N ASP A 917 30.20 -0.67 16.91
CA ASP A 917 30.64 -0.86 18.29
C ASP A 917 32.15 -0.51 18.38
N LEU A 918 32.53 0.32 19.35
CA LEU A 918 33.91 0.77 19.61
C LEU A 918 34.33 0.35 21.01
N LEU A 919 35.50 -0.28 21.14
CA LEU A 919 36.07 -0.63 22.43
C LEU A 919 37.51 -0.16 22.54
N PHE A 920 37.84 0.37 23.72
CA PHE A 920 39.17 0.89 24.04
C PHE A 920 39.66 0.26 25.34
N ASN A 921 40.84 -0.37 25.31
CA ASN A 921 41.50 -0.94 26.48
C ASN A 921 42.99 -0.59 26.45
N PRO A 922 43.45 0.43 27.20
CA PRO A 922 44.88 0.77 27.26
C PRO A 922 45.73 -0.33 27.93
N GLY A 923 45.12 -1.28 28.63
CA GLY A 923 45.80 -2.42 29.27
C GLY A 923 45.80 -3.72 28.44
N ALA A 924 45.36 -3.66 27.18
CA ALA A 924 45.37 -4.83 26.29
C ALA A 924 46.80 -5.37 26.07
N GLU A 925 46.93 -6.63 25.70
CA GLU A 925 48.24 -7.25 25.45
C GLU A 925 48.92 -6.72 24.19
N HIS A 926 48.14 -6.42 23.15
CA HIS A 926 48.62 -5.83 21.91
C HIS A 926 48.09 -4.41 21.76
N ASP A 927 49.02 -3.47 21.61
CA ASP A 927 48.65 -2.13 21.19
C ASP A 927 48.41 -2.08 19.67
N GLY A 928 47.17 -2.31 19.26
CA GLY A 928 46.78 -2.38 17.86
C GLY A 928 45.29 -2.17 17.65
N THR A 929 44.92 -1.82 16.43
CA THR A 929 43.55 -1.58 15.98
C THR A 929 43.04 -2.76 15.16
N VAL A 930 42.03 -3.45 15.67
CA VAL A 930 41.29 -4.48 14.93
C VAL A 930 40.00 -3.90 14.37
N LEU A 931 39.81 -4.02 13.06
CA LEU A 931 38.60 -3.61 12.33
C LEU A 931 37.83 -4.85 11.87
N MET A 932 36.55 -4.90 12.20
CA MET A 932 35.73 -6.07 11.96
C MET A 932 34.47 -5.72 11.19
N PHE A 933 34.18 -6.49 10.15
CA PHE A 933 32.92 -6.43 9.41
C PHE A 933 32.18 -7.76 9.54
N GLY A 934 31.00 -7.75 10.15
CA GLY A 934 30.24 -8.98 10.24
C GLY A 934 28.95 -8.89 11.04
N ASP A 935 28.70 -9.92 11.84
CA ASP A 935 27.41 -10.12 12.50
C ASP A 935 27.45 -10.24 14.02
N SER A 936 26.35 -10.73 14.59
CA SER A 936 26.20 -10.86 16.03
C SER A 936 27.24 -11.80 16.65
N PHE A 937 27.84 -12.73 15.89
CA PHE A 937 28.91 -13.59 16.41
C PHE A 937 30.16 -12.78 16.77
N PHE A 938 30.62 -11.87 15.91
CA PHE A 938 31.72 -10.97 16.28
C PHE A 938 31.33 -10.06 17.45
N ARG A 939 30.08 -9.58 17.45
CA ARG A 939 29.59 -8.70 18.51
C ARG A 939 29.65 -9.34 19.91
N MET A 940 29.51 -10.66 19.99
CA MET A 940 29.67 -11.39 21.25
C MET A 940 31.12 -11.50 21.71
N MET A 941 32.07 -11.49 20.77
CA MET A 941 33.50 -11.62 21.05
C MET A 941 34.18 -10.30 21.42
N LEU A 942 33.49 -9.15 21.33
CA LEU A 942 34.13 -7.83 21.47
C LEU A 942 34.89 -7.64 22.78
N LYS A 943 34.35 -8.15 23.90
CA LYS A 943 35.05 -8.09 25.18
C LYS A 943 36.32 -8.92 25.17
N GLN A 944 36.28 -10.14 24.64
CA GLN A 944 37.47 -11.00 24.52
C GLN A 944 38.53 -10.33 23.63
N LEU A 945 38.11 -9.77 22.49
CA LEU A 945 38.98 -9.04 21.59
C LEU A 945 39.59 -7.79 22.24
N SER A 946 38.86 -7.10 23.12
CA SER A 946 39.40 -5.94 23.85
C SER A 946 40.47 -6.31 24.89
N ALA A 947 40.53 -7.57 25.36
CA ALA A 947 41.64 -8.01 26.20
C ALA A 947 42.93 -8.20 25.38
N VAL A 948 42.78 -8.58 24.10
CA VAL A 948 43.89 -8.81 23.18
C VAL A 948 44.36 -7.51 22.54
N PHE A 949 43.44 -6.71 21.99
CA PHE A 949 43.75 -5.49 21.23
C PHE A 949 43.29 -4.23 21.95
N SER A 950 44.13 -3.21 21.92
CA SER A 950 43.86 -1.95 22.60
C SER A 950 42.70 -1.16 21.98
N ARG A 951 42.43 -1.34 20.69
CA ARG A 951 41.36 -0.67 19.93
C ARG A 951 40.58 -1.68 19.10
N VAL A 952 39.27 -1.78 19.32
CA VAL A 952 38.38 -2.69 18.60
C VAL A 952 37.27 -1.90 17.93
N VAL A 953 37.11 -2.08 16.62
CA VAL A 953 36.07 -1.44 15.82
C VAL A 953 35.25 -2.54 15.13
N HIS A 954 33.95 -2.59 15.40
CA HIS A 954 33.04 -3.55 14.78
C HIS A 954 31.94 -2.83 14.01
N LEU A 955 31.78 -3.21 12.74
CA LEU A 955 30.74 -2.73 11.86
C LEU A 955 29.80 -3.89 11.54
N ARG A 956 28.53 -3.73 11.89
CA ARG A 956 27.49 -4.72 11.60
C ARG A 956 27.09 -4.63 10.13
N THR A 957 27.68 -5.45 9.28
CA THR A 957 27.44 -5.47 7.83
C THR A 957 27.99 -6.77 7.21
N PRO A 958 27.38 -7.31 6.14
CA PRO A 958 27.92 -8.48 5.43
C PRO A 958 29.11 -8.14 4.51
N PHE A 959 29.36 -6.85 4.26
CA PHE A 959 30.35 -6.38 3.28
C PHE A 959 31.60 -5.83 3.94
N LEU A 960 32.74 -5.88 3.23
CA LEU A 960 33.89 -5.05 3.57
C LEU A 960 33.74 -3.68 2.92
N HIS A 961 34.00 -2.62 3.67
CA HIS A 961 33.89 -1.22 3.21
C HIS A 961 35.29 -0.60 3.06
N PRO A 962 35.83 -0.47 1.82
CA PRO A 962 37.18 0.03 1.59
C PRO A 962 37.41 1.43 2.15
N GLU A 963 36.39 2.30 2.09
CA GLU A 963 36.45 3.66 2.62
C GLU A 963 36.65 3.69 4.14
N ILE A 964 36.10 2.71 4.86
CA ILE A 964 36.28 2.60 6.31
C ILE A 964 37.68 2.06 6.62
N VAL A 965 38.20 1.13 5.83
CA VAL A 965 39.57 0.62 5.98
C VAL A 965 40.57 1.78 5.85
N GLU A 966 40.38 2.67 4.87
CA GLU A 966 41.24 3.83 4.67
C GLU A 966 41.16 4.83 5.83
N LEU A 967 39.96 5.12 6.33
CA LEU A 967 39.74 6.05 7.44
C LEU A 967 40.29 5.53 8.77
N VAL A 968 40.09 4.24 9.06
CA VAL A 968 40.49 3.62 10.33
C VAL A 968 41.98 3.25 10.35
N ALA A 969 42.56 2.93 9.19
CA ALA A 969 43.93 2.44 9.06
C ALA A 969 44.28 1.32 10.07
N PRO A 970 43.57 0.17 10.03
CA PRO A 970 43.71 -0.90 11.02
C PRO A 970 44.97 -1.74 10.84
N ASP A 971 45.44 -2.36 11.92
CA ASP A 971 46.53 -3.36 11.90
C ASP A 971 46.02 -4.73 11.46
N ILE A 972 44.76 -5.04 11.80
CA ILE A 972 44.11 -6.32 11.54
C ILE A 972 42.70 -6.09 11.06
N ILE A 973 42.31 -6.81 10.00
CA ILE A 973 40.94 -6.85 9.50
C ILE A 973 40.40 -8.27 9.67
N PHE A 974 39.27 -8.38 10.38
CA PHE A 974 38.45 -9.59 10.34
C PHE A 974 37.16 -9.32 9.58
N THR A 975 36.79 -10.23 8.70
CA THR A 975 35.43 -10.26 8.13
C THR A 975 34.77 -11.57 8.53
N GLY A 976 33.45 -11.64 8.54
CA GLY A 976 32.84 -12.89 9.00
C GLY A 976 31.33 -12.86 9.03
N ASN A 977 30.76 -14.05 8.95
CA ASN A 977 29.34 -14.26 8.97
C ASN A 977 29.01 -15.65 9.54
N ALA A 978 27.82 -15.75 10.13
CA ALA A 978 27.17 -17.01 10.41
C ALA A 978 27.04 -17.82 9.13
N GLU A 979 27.22 -19.13 9.24
CA GLU A 979 27.20 -20.08 8.15
C GLU A 979 25.89 -20.01 7.36
N ARG A 980 24.74 -19.84 8.03
CA ARG A 980 23.44 -19.59 7.38
C ARG A 980 23.40 -18.43 6.38
N TYR A 981 24.27 -17.42 6.51
CA TYR A 981 24.32 -16.33 5.53
C TYR A 981 24.96 -16.75 4.21
N LEU A 982 25.65 -17.89 4.18
CA LEU A 982 26.15 -18.52 2.96
C LEU A 982 25.04 -19.16 2.11
N ALA A 983 23.78 -19.13 2.55
CA ALA A 983 22.63 -19.48 1.70
C ALA A 983 22.60 -18.63 0.41
N ARG A 984 23.03 -17.37 0.49
CA ARG A 984 23.23 -16.47 -0.65
C ARG A 984 24.25 -15.38 -0.32
N VAL A 985 25.36 -15.35 -1.05
CA VAL A 985 26.42 -14.34 -0.96
C VAL A 985 26.32 -13.39 -2.14
N THR A 986 26.23 -12.09 -1.86
CA THR A 986 26.26 -10.99 -2.84
C THR A 986 27.66 -10.38 -2.93
N ALA A 987 27.94 -9.57 -3.95
CA ALA A 987 29.27 -9.00 -4.13
C ALA A 987 29.50 -7.81 -3.18
N ASP A 988 30.73 -7.60 -2.72
CA ASP A 988 31.08 -6.40 -1.92
C ASP A 988 30.85 -5.10 -2.70
N SER A 989 30.86 -5.14 -4.04
CA SER A 989 30.54 -4.00 -4.91
C SER A 989 29.08 -3.54 -4.80
N ASP A 990 28.20 -4.37 -4.23
CA ASP A 990 26.78 -4.03 -4.03
C ASP A 990 26.57 -3.24 -2.72
N ALA A 991 27.63 -3.05 -1.93
CA ALA A 991 27.57 -2.30 -0.69
C ALA A 991 27.27 -0.81 -0.98
N HIS A 992 26.30 -0.26 -0.25
CA HIS A 992 26.22 1.20 -0.10
C HIS A 992 27.40 1.68 0.76
N ALA A 993 27.78 2.95 0.63
CA ALA A 993 28.72 3.57 1.58
C ALA A 993 28.21 3.34 3.01
N PHE A 994 29.08 2.89 3.92
CA PHE A 994 28.63 2.45 5.25
C PHE A 994 27.87 3.54 6.01
N SER A 995 28.28 4.81 5.83
CA SER A 995 27.66 5.96 6.48
C SER A 995 26.19 6.17 6.12
N LEU A 996 25.69 5.61 5.01
CA LEU A 996 24.30 5.77 4.56
C LEU A 996 23.35 4.72 5.17
N TYR A 997 23.87 3.71 5.85
CA TYR A 997 23.04 2.59 6.34
C TYR A 997 21.97 3.05 7.34
N THR A 998 22.28 4.06 8.16
CA THR A 998 21.34 4.60 9.15
C THR A 998 20.20 5.36 8.47
N GLU A 999 20.49 6.23 7.50
CA GLU A 999 19.47 6.97 6.74
C GLU A 999 18.61 6.07 5.86
N LEU A 1000 19.22 5.10 5.18
CA LEU A 1000 18.50 4.16 4.31
C LEU A 1000 17.49 3.30 5.08
N GLN A 1001 17.69 3.12 6.40
CA GLN A 1001 16.77 2.38 7.27
C GLN A 1001 15.79 3.28 8.04
N GLY A 1002 15.77 4.59 7.77
CA GLY A 1002 14.90 5.55 8.45
C GLY A 1002 15.19 5.69 9.95
N GLY A 1003 16.45 5.42 10.35
CA GLY A 1003 16.89 5.46 11.75
C GLY A 1003 17.13 6.89 12.28
N PRO A 1004 17.24 7.05 13.61
CA PRO A 1004 17.61 8.33 14.24
C PRO A 1004 19.02 8.77 13.81
N ASN A 1005 19.25 10.08 13.77
CA ASN A 1005 20.49 10.65 13.24
C ASN A 1005 21.67 10.36 14.19
N LEU A 1006 22.83 9.90 13.67
CA LEU A 1006 24.04 9.60 14.45
C LEU A 1006 24.55 10.79 15.32
N ARG A 1007 24.06 12.01 15.05
CA ARG A 1007 24.40 13.25 15.76
C ARG A 1007 23.86 13.34 17.20
N GLU A 1008 23.09 12.37 17.67
CA GLU A 1008 22.42 12.42 18.97
C GLU A 1008 23.26 11.88 20.15
N ASP A 1009 24.43 11.27 19.90
CA ASP A 1009 25.36 10.80 20.94
C ASP A 1009 26.76 11.45 20.77
N PRO A 1010 27.03 12.56 21.49
CA PRO A 1010 28.32 13.26 21.42
C PRO A 1010 29.53 12.40 21.82
N ALA A 1011 29.38 11.52 22.81
CA ALA A 1011 30.49 10.69 23.30
C ALA A 1011 30.88 9.63 22.26
N PHE A 1012 29.90 8.99 21.64
CA PHE A 1012 30.14 8.10 20.51
C PHE A 1012 30.77 8.84 19.32
N PHE A 1013 30.26 10.03 18.98
CA PHE A 1013 30.76 10.78 17.83
C PHE A 1013 32.22 11.23 18.01
N GLU A 1014 32.61 11.67 19.21
CA GLU A 1014 34.00 11.96 19.54
C GLU A 1014 34.89 10.72 19.37
N ALA A 1015 34.47 9.57 19.88
CA ALA A 1015 35.22 8.32 19.72
C ALA A 1015 35.32 7.88 18.25
N TRP A 1016 34.23 7.99 17.49
CA TRP A 1016 34.21 7.65 16.07
C TRP A 1016 35.11 8.57 15.25
N ARG A 1017 35.13 9.88 15.56
CA ARG A 1017 36.08 10.84 14.98
C ARG A 1017 37.53 10.47 15.30
N ALA A 1018 37.82 10.05 16.52
CA ALA A 1018 39.17 9.61 16.88
C ALA A 1018 39.59 8.36 16.08
N MET A 1019 38.68 7.40 15.89
CA MET A 1019 38.96 6.15 15.14
C MET A 1019 39.07 6.34 13.63
N THR A 1020 38.31 7.26 13.03
CA THR A 1020 38.32 7.53 11.58
C THR A 1020 39.31 8.62 11.16
N SER A 1021 40.03 9.19 12.12
CA SER A 1021 41.12 10.14 11.87
C SER A 1021 42.25 9.90 12.89
N PRO A 1022 42.84 8.68 12.91
CA PRO A 1022 43.74 8.23 13.96
C PRO A 1022 45.02 9.08 14.07
N ARG A 1023 45.39 9.79 12.99
CA ARG A 1023 46.58 10.67 12.94
C ARG A 1023 46.33 12.10 13.42
N SER A 1024 45.09 12.45 13.76
CA SER A 1024 44.74 13.81 14.15
C SER A 1024 45.24 14.15 15.57
N ALA A 1025 45.48 15.45 15.85
CA ALA A 1025 45.75 15.90 17.21
C ALA A 1025 44.61 15.53 18.18
N PHE A 1026 43.37 15.63 17.68
CA PHE A 1026 42.17 15.25 18.42
C PHE A 1026 42.19 13.77 18.85
N ALA A 1027 42.54 12.84 17.95
CA ALA A 1027 42.60 11.41 18.28
C ALA A 1027 43.62 11.14 19.40
N ARG A 1028 44.81 11.78 19.35
CA ARG A 1028 45.84 11.64 20.39
C ARG A 1028 45.36 12.14 21.75
N GLU A 1029 44.73 13.30 21.80
CA GLU A 1029 44.15 13.84 23.04
C GLU A 1029 43.02 12.97 23.58
N PHE A 1030 42.16 12.45 22.70
CA PHE A 1030 41.07 11.55 23.06
C PHE A 1030 41.60 10.25 23.69
N LEU A 1031 42.58 9.60 23.07
CA LEU A 1031 43.19 8.38 23.60
C LEU A 1031 43.91 8.62 24.93
N GLN A 1032 44.60 9.75 25.09
CA GLN A 1032 45.21 10.12 26.38
C GLN A 1032 44.18 10.26 27.50
N LYS A 1033 42.99 10.83 27.22
CA LYS A 1033 41.88 10.90 28.20
C LYS A 1033 41.38 9.52 28.61
N LEU A 1034 41.47 8.53 27.72
CA LEU A 1034 41.12 7.13 28.00
C LEU A 1034 42.25 6.34 28.68
N GLY A 1035 43.38 6.98 28.98
CA GLY A 1035 44.48 6.35 29.73
C GLY A 1035 45.57 5.71 28.87
N PHE A 1036 45.61 5.98 27.56
CA PHE A 1036 46.71 5.58 26.69
C PHE A 1036 47.94 6.46 26.94
N THR A 1037 49.15 5.89 26.91
CA THR A 1037 50.38 6.62 27.12
C THR A 1037 50.84 7.38 25.86
N ARG A 1038 51.83 8.26 26.01
CA ARG A 1038 52.28 9.15 24.92
C ARG A 1038 52.99 8.38 23.79
N GLU A 1039 53.60 7.23 24.10
CA GLU A 1039 54.21 6.32 23.12
C GLU A 1039 53.12 5.61 22.30
N ASP A 1040 52.06 5.12 22.94
CA ASP A 1040 50.88 4.48 22.32
C ASP A 1040 50.13 5.41 21.33
N CYS A 1041 50.27 6.73 21.51
CA CYS A 1041 49.66 7.74 20.66
C CYS A 1041 50.50 8.15 19.43
N THR A 1042 51.72 7.60 19.26
CA THR A 1042 52.71 8.09 18.26
C THR A 1042 53.43 7.04 17.41
N ALA A 1043 53.05 5.76 17.44
CA ALA A 1043 53.73 4.73 16.65
C ALA A 1043 53.77 5.08 15.13
N PRO A 1044 54.95 5.10 14.46
CA PRO A 1044 55.14 5.70 13.14
C PRO A 1044 55.27 4.71 11.98
N ILE A 1045 54.97 5.25 10.79
CA ILE A 1045 55.40 4.89 9.43
C ILE A 1045 56.60 3.92 9.36
N GLN A 1046 56.37 2.71 8.84
CA GLN A 1046 57.29 2.07 7.90
C GLN A 1046 56.56 1.83 6.57
N PRO A 1047 57.06 2.35 5.44
CA PRO A 1047 56.58 1.93 4.14
C PRO A 1047 57.09 0.51 3.88
N ALA A 1048 56.19 -0.43 3.60
CA ALA A 1048 56.57 -1.73 3.07
C ALA A 1048 57.32 -1.53 1.72
N GLN A 1049 58.52 -2.10 1.63
CA GLN A 1049 59.20 -2.38 0.37
C GLN A 1049 58.56 -3.59 -0.33
#